data_AF-A0A7R9CN90-F1
#
_entry.id   AF-A0A7R9CN90-F1
#
_cell.length_a   1.000
_cell.length_b   1.000
_cell.length_c   1.000
_cell.angle_alpha   90.00
_cell.angle_beta   90.00
_cell.angle_gamma   90.00
#
_symmetry.space_group_name_H-M   'P 1'
#
loop_
_entity.id
_entity.type
_entity.pdbx_description
1 polymer ?
#
loop_
_entity_poly.entity_id
_entity_poly.type
_entity_poly.pdbx_seq_one_letter_code
_entity_poly.pdbx_strand_id
1 'polypeptide(L)'
;MDVSGRKDLVENLVSGLISQEGHLNSIEDEGKASGKEMDSDATTEITRINTDTVRETTDTLTAVAQRETKIAKELESFSSIENKQVLCHILHPDTTEIDSSQIEKKEEAVEEETGLPVVRDPGIFASFIKIIDYEPEYDELGVKMYKETCKALNTAPVSKFIESLTKDAVVLKHHTVTARGIRAMAEALYQNQNVKILDLEEIMIDEMAAYFLGELLLENQNLVELNLSGCKLGSVGLEYLKVGISISRTMKKLNLSRNQLGDEGMVHLVEIISDNSSLKHLNLSHNDLGERSAQLLEEALEMNWSLEDLDLSWNSLYPRAGIMALMRGMSLNEGILKLDLSWNGLGMMHTGQALRNMLRKNKTLQMLNLSWNLMEALTVRLLRTGVLKSKSLQILKLAFNPIAPSDAIILCKTLLNPLTTLSELDLDGIWLNKDFLQAKPEVLGSFLGTFTFLYEALALEQGKLSLLKANILKLRDVKITVGGIYNNYKISVPDARKIHLARAKFEAQKPKKKKDRRDLGHFILKLGENPVLKTKFIKMIEDEKLKVEPELVQEIMNLFPDTKRAFVDVAAMKEYYLNLYPDTKPPEPKEKKEKKKKGKGKKGEEDKCYMISDMMTRLVGLRTEQWPWDAQSTAQVCEEEKRSNQCTGG
;
A
#
# COMPACT_ATOMS: atom_id res chain seq x y z
N MET A 1 36.79 -2.02 14.67
CA MET A 1 38.02 -1.30 15.08
C MET A 1 37.73 -0.59 16.38
N ASP A 2 38.58 -0.75 17.39
CA ASP A 2 38.53 0.06 18.62
C ASP A 2 38.54 1.57 18.27
N VAL A 3 38.01 2.42 19.14
CA VAL A 3 37.93 3.89 18.96
C VAL A 3 39.31 4.47 18.65
N SER A 4 40.37 3.90 19.24
CA SER A 4 41.77 4.22 18.94
C SER A 4 42.12 4.01 17.46
N GLY A 5 41.81 2.84 16.90
CA GLY A 5 42.09 2.50 15.50
C GLY A 5 41.27 3.30 14.49
N ARG A 6 40.07 3.76 14.87
CA ARG A 6 39.26 4.67 14.02
C ARG A 6 39.84 6.07 13.98
N LYS A 7 40.32 6.58 15.12
CA LYS A 7 41.00 7.87 15.19
C LYS A 7 42.24 7.91 14.29
N ASP A 8 43.10 6.90 14.38
CA ASP A 8 44.34 6.81 13.58
C ASP A 8 44.04 6.74 12.07
N LEU A 9 42.96 6.05 11.68
CA LEU A 9 42.55 5.97 10.28
C LEU A 9 42.10 7.33 9.73
N VAL A 10 41.30 8.07 10.50
CA VAL A 10 40.80 9.39 10.10
C VAL A 10 41.93 10.42 10.04
N GLU A 11 42.85 10.41 11.01
CA GLU A 11 44.03 11.31 11.00
C GLU A 11 44.93 11.06 9.78
N ASN A 12 45.13 9.79 9.41
CA ASN A 12 45.88 9.44 8.20
C ASN A 12 45.19 9.88 6.90
N LEU A 13 43.86 9.77 6.84
CA LEU A 13 43.08 10.24 5.68
C LEU A 13 43.12 11.76 5.54
N VAL A 14 43.00 12.50 6.64
CA VAL A 14 43.12 13.96 6.66
C VAL A 14 44.51 14.40 6.20
N SER A 15 45.57 13.75 6.71
CA SER A 15 46.95 14.01 6.27
C SER A 15 47.16 13.77 4.77
N GLY A 16 46.57 12.69 4.23
CA GLY A 16 46.61 12.38 2.80
C GLY A 16 45.92 13.42 1.93
N LEU A 17 44.77 13.93 2.37
CA LEU A 17 44.01 14.95 1.63
C LEU A 17 44.69 16.33 1.66
N ILE A 18 45.27 16.73 2.80
CA ILE A 18 46.07 17.96 2.89
C ILE A 18 47.27 17.90 1.92
N SER A 19 47.90 16.73 1.80
CA SER A 19 48.98 16.52 0.84
C SER A 19 48.50 16.60 -0.62
N GLN A 20 47.29 16.13 -0.92
CA GLN A 20 46.69 16.25 -2.26
C GLN A 20 46.29 17.69 -2.60
N GLU A 21 45.72 18.43 -1.64
CA GLU A 21 45.39 19.85 -1.78
C GLU A 21 46.65 20.68 -2.08
N GLY A 22 47.75 20.43 -1.35
CA GLY A 22 49.05 21.07 -1.62
C GLY A 22 49.57 20.79 -3.03
N HIS A 23 49.41 19.56 -3.54
CA HIS A 23 49.77 19.21 -4.91
C HIS A 23 48.90 19.94 -5.94
N LEU A 24 47.59 20.02 -5.75
CA LEU A 24 46.69 20.73 -6.67
C LEU A 24 46.98 22.24 -6.71
N ASN A 25 47.28 22.84 -5.55
CA ASN A 25 47.67 24.26 -5.47
C ASN A 25 49.01 24.54 -6.19
N SER A 26 49.98 23.62 -6.10
CA SER A 26 51.25 23.74 -6.84
C SER A 26 51.07 23.70 -8.37
N ILE A 27 50.11 22.92 -8.87
CA ILE A 27 49.77 22.83 -10.30
C ILE A 27 49.14 24.15 -10.79
N GLU A 28 48.33 24.79 -9.95
CA GLU A 28 47.73 26.10 -10.24
C GLU A 28 48.79 27.22 -10.30
N ASP A 29 49.79 27.18 -9.40
CA ASP A 29 50.87 28.17 -9.34
C ASP A 29 51.89 28.01 -10.49
N GLU A 30 52.24 26.76 -10.88
CA GLU A 30 53.08 26.50 -12.06
C GLU A 30 52.40 26.89 -13.37
N GLY A 31 51.07 26.74 -13.46
CA GLY A 31 50.25 27.21 -14.59
C GLY A 31 50.33 28.73 -14.77
N LYS A 32 50.25 29.50 -13.69
CA LYS A 32 50.33 30.97 -13.70
C LYS A 32 51.74 31.49 -14.06
N ALA A 33 52.79 30.75 -13.71
CA ALA A 33 54.18 31.16 -13.96
C ALA A 33 54.67 30.93 -15.41
N SER A 34 54.03 30.02 -16.16
CA SER A 34 54.54 29.54 -17.47
C SER A 34 54.09 30.35 -18.70
N GLY A 35 53.18 31.32 -18.56
CA GLY A 35 52.84 32.29 -19.61
C GLY A 35 52.32 31.73 -20.94
N LYS A 36 51.91 30.46 -20.99
CA LYS A 36 51.34 29.84 -22.20
C LYS A 36 49.82 29.90 -22.15
N GLU A 37 49.22 30.67 -23.06
CA GLU A 37 47.79 30.60 -23.38
C GLU A 37 47.45 29.19 -23.91
N MET A 38 46.91 28.34 -23.04
CA MET A 38 46.41 27.02 -23.37
C MET A 38 45.03 26.90 -22.74
N ASP A 39 43.97 26.98 -23.55
CA ASP A 39 42.55 26.70 -23.25
C ASP A 39 42.12 26.98 -21.78
N SER A 40 42.36 28.21 -21.33
CA SER A 40 42.64 28.53 -19.92
C SER A 40 41.43 28.58 -18.98
N ASP A 41 40.20 28.57 -19.48
CA ASP A 41 39.04 28.72 -18.59
C ASP A 41 38.56 27.36 -18.06
N ALA A 42 38.43 26.34 -18.90
CA ALA A 42 37.92 25.03 -18.48
C ALA A 42 38.88 24.26 -17.56
N THR A 43 40.19 24.31 -17.84
CA THR A 43 41.19 23.58 -17.04
C THR A 43 41.41 24.25 -15.68
N THR A 44 41.40 25.59 -15.63
CA THR A 44 41.51 26.34 -14.37
C THR A 44 40.25 26.14 -13.53
N GLU A 45 39.07 26.11 -14.16
CA GLU A 45 37.81 25.88 -13.46
C GLU A 45 37.68 24.44 -12.94
N ILE A 46 38.14 23.43 -13.69
CA ILE A 46 38.21 22.03 -13.21
C ILE A 46 39.18 21.89 -12.04
N THR A 47 40.37 22.50 -12.12
CA THR A 47 41.34 22.45 -11.02
C THR A 47 40.78 23.12 -9.78
N ARG A 48 40.12 24.28 -9.94
CA ARG A 48 39.47 24.99 -8.84
C ARG A 48 38.31 24.20 -8.21
N ILE A 49 37.44 23.59 -9.02
CA ILE A 49 36.35 22.73 -8.54
C ILE A 49 36.91 21.53 -7.75
N ASN A 50 38.00 20.92 -8.24
CA ASN A 50 38.65 19.83 -7.54
C ASN A 50 39.29 20.29 -6.22
N THR A 51 39.94 21.44 -6.17
CA THR A 51 40.50 22.01 -4.93
C THR A 51 39.40 22.36 -3.92
N ASP A 52 38.31 22.99 -4.37
CA ASP A 52 37.16 23.32 -3.50
C ASP A 52 36.49 22.05 -2.94
N THR A 53 36.35 21.00 -3.77
CA THR A 53 35.81 19.70 -3.35
C THR A 53 36.74 19.03 -2.33
N VAL A 54 38.05 18.99 -2.60
CA VAL A 54 39.05 18.43 -1.67
C VAL A 54 39.01 19.16 -0.33
N ARG A 55 38.97 20.49 -0.33
CA ARG A 55 38.87 21.30 0.89
C ARG A 55 37.59 21.00 1.68
N GLU A 56 36.44 20.89 1.03
CA GLU A 56 35.18 20.54 1.69
C GLU A 56 35.20 19.12 2.30
N THR A 57 35.81 18.14 1.62
CA THR A 57 36.08 16.82 2.21
C THR A 57 37.08 16.87 3.37
N THR A 58 38.11 17.71 3.31
CA THR A 58 39.07 17.88 4.41
C THR A 58 38.42 18.50 5.63
N ASP A 59 37.57 19.52 5.46
CA ASP A 59 36.86 20.19 6.55
C ASP A 59 35.86 19.24 7.23
N THR A 60 35.11 18.46 6.45
CA THR A 60 34.17 17.46 6.97
C THR A 60 34.88 16.33 7.71
N LEU A 61 35.99 15.80 7.18
CA LEU A 61 36.79 14.78 7.87
C LEU A 61 37.49 15.32 9.13
N THR A 62 37.92 16.58 9.12
CA THR A 62 38.49 17.23 10.32
C THR A 62 37.43 17.38 11.41
N ALA A 63 36.19 17.70 11.07
CA ALA A 63 35.07 17.73 12.02
C ALA A 63 34.76 16.33 12.59
N VAL A 64 34.85 15.28 11.77
CA VAL A 64 34.72 13.88 12.21
C VAL A 64 35.86 13.51 13.17
N ALA A 65 37.11 13.87 12.85
CA ALA A 65 38.26 13.62 13.72
C ALA A 65 38.13 14.28 15.10
N GLN A 66 37.65 15.54 15.12
CA GLN A 66 37.38 16.26 16.38
C GLN A 66 36.27 15.60 17.20
N ARG A 67 35.22 15.09 16.54
CA ARG A 67 34.12 14.36 17.20
C ARG A 67 34.59 13.04 17.80
N GLU A 68 35.36 12.25 17.06
CA GLU A 68 35.94 10.99 17.56
C GLU A 68 36.92 11.23 18.71
N THR A 69 37.72 12.30 18.65
CA THR A 69 38.62 12.69 19.75
C THR A 69 37.84 13.11 21.01
N LYS A 70 36.69 13.77 20.83
CA LYS A 70 35.79 14.12 21.94
C LYS A 70 35.16 12.87 22.56
N ILE A 71 34.70 11.93 21.74
CA ILE A 71 34.12 10.65 22.18
C ILE A 71 35.16 9.81 22.93
N ALA A 72 36.41 9.75 22.43
CA ALA A 72 37.50 9.06 23.12
C ALA A 72 37.80 9.67 24.49
N LYS A 73 37.84 11.00 24.60
CA LYS A 73 38.02 11.71 25.89
C LYS A 73 36.85 11.51 26.85
N GLU A 74 35.62 11.48 26.33
CA GLU A 74 34.42 11.19 27.14
C GLU A 74 34.46 9.74 27.65
N LEU A 75 34.84 8.76 26.82
CA LEU A 75 35.02 7.35 27.23
C LEU A 75 36.16 7.16 28.26
N GLU A 76 37.28 7.88 28.12
CA GLU A 76 38.35 7.93 29.13
C GLU A 76 37.83 8.51 30.46
N SER A 77 36.93 9.50 30.42
CA SER A 77 36.28 10.06 31.63
C SER A 77 35.27 9.10 32.29
N PHE A 78 34.56 8.28 31.50
CA PHE A 78 33.63 7.28 32.01
C PHE A 78 34.33 6.06 32.62
N SER A 79 35.53 5.70 32.15
CA SER A 79 36.28 4.56 32.67
C SER A 79 36.97 4.80 34.02
N SER A 80 37.12 6.06 34.47
CA SER A 80 37.93 6.36 35.67
C SER A 80 37.17 6.86 36.90
N ILE A 81 35.93 7.37 36.82
CA ILE A 81 35.30 8.04 37.99
C ILE A 81 33.93 7.48 38.45
N GLU A 82 33.07 6.93 37.59
CA GLU A 82 31.70 6.57 38.03
C GLU A 82 31.47 5.10 38.42
N ASN A 83 32.34 4.16 38.04
CA ASN A 83 32.14 2.74 38.39
C ASN A 83 32.73 2.31 39.76
N LYS A 84 33.32 3.23 40.53
CA LYS A 84 33.75 2.96 41.92
C LYS A 84 32.85 3.59 42.99
N GLN A 85 32.09 4.64 42.66
CA GLN A 85 31.22 5.32 43.63
C GLN A 85 29.82 4.71 43.73
N VAL A 86 29.29 4.13 42.65
CA VAL A 86 27.94 3.53 42.66
C VAL A 86 27.89 2.20 43.44
N LEU A 87 29.01 1.47 43.54
CA LEU A 87 29.04 0.19 44.28
C LEU A 87 29.19 0.37 45.81
N CYS A 88 29.79 1.47 46.28
CA CYS A 88 29.96 1.73 47.72
C CYS A 88 28.68 2.26 48.39
N HIS A 89 27.81 2.97 47.66
CA HIS A 89 26.55 3.50 48.21
C HIS A 89 25.45 2.43 48.42
N ILE A 90 25.58 1.25 47.80
CA ILE A 90 24.58 0.18 47.88
C ILE A 90 24.79 -0.73 49.10
N LEU A 91 25.97 -0.70 49.75
CA LEU A 91 26.35 -1.74 50.72
C LEU A 91 26.50 -1.30 52.19
N HIS A 92 26.58 -0.01 52.54
CA HIS A 92 26.54 0.43 53.96
C HIS A 92 26.00 1.87 54.13
N PRO A 93 25.02 2.15 55.02
CA PRO A 93 24.39 3.48 55.11
C PRO A 93 25.15 4.52 55.97
N ASP A 94 26.27 4.19 56.60
CA ASP A 94 26.89 5.04 57.63
C ASP A 94 28.41 5.21 57.47
N THR A 95 28.88 5.67 56.31
CA THR A 95 30.28 6.13 56.18
C THR A 95 30.33 7.52 55.57
N THR A 96 30.66 8.49 56.42
CA THR A 96 30.99 9.88 56.09
C THR A 96 32.07 9.96 55.02
N GLU A 97 31.89 10.90 54.09
CA GLU A 97 32.82 11.29 53.02
C GLU A 97 34.26 11.32 53.50
N ILE A 98 35.09 10.39 53.00
CA ILE A 98 36.54 10.51 53.09
C ILE A 98 37.01 11.08 51.75
N ASP A 99 37.38 12.35 51.77
CA ASP A 99 37.99 13.05 50.65
C ASP A 99 39.38 12.46 50.38
N SER A 100 39.51 11.74 49.26
CA SER A 100 40.74 11.09 48.80
C SER A 100 41.91 12.06 48.59
N SER A 101 41.65 13.37 48.45
CA SER A 101 42.70 14.38 48.30
C SER A 101 43.49 14.67 49.59
N GLN A 102 42.97 14.24 50.76
CA GLN A 102 43.65 14.37 52.06
C GLN A 102 44.59 13.19 52.38
N ILE A 103 44.41 12.05 51.71
CA ILE A 103 45.22 10.84 51.92
C ILE A 103 46.53 10.95 51.14
N GLU A 104 46.48 11.33 49.86
CA GLU A 104 47.67 11.48 49.02
C GLU A 104 48.64 12.54 49.57
N LYS A 105 48.11 13.65 50.11
CA LYS A 105 48.93 14.72 50.73
C LYS A 105 49.60 14.31 52.04
N LYS A 106 49.10 13.27 52.72
CA LYS A 106 49.72 12.71 53.94
C LYS A 106 50.76 11.65 53.62
N GLU A 107 50.66 10.98 52.48
CA GLU A 107 51.59 9.93 52.06
C GLU A 107 52.87 10.51 51.45
N GLU A 108 52.78 11.59 50.65
CA GLU A 108 53.96 12.31 50.16
C GLU A 108 54.78 12.95 51.30
N ALA A 109 54.12 13.38 52.39
CA ALA A 109 54.78 13.96 53.55
C ALA A 109 55.60 12.94 54.37
N VAL A 110 55.28 11.64 54.30
CA VAL A 110 55.96 10.58 55.07
C VAL A 110 57.21 10.06 54.36
N GLU A 111 57.24 10.11 53.03
CA GLU A 111 58.39 9.68 52.21
C GLU A 111 59.54 10.70 52.27
N GLU A 112 59.26 12.00 52.39
CA GLU A 112 60.26 13.06 52.57
C GLU A 112 60.94 13.06 53.96
N GLU A 113 60.27 12.61 55.01
CA GLU A 113 60.83 12.64 56.38
C GLU A 113 61.63 11.38 56.78
N THR A 114 61.46 10.24 56.12
CA THR A 114 62.02 8.95 56.60
C THR A 114 62.96 8.22 55.64
N GLY A 115 63.03 8.62 54.36
CA GLY A 115 64.03 8.12 53.40
C GLY A 115 63.99 6.62 53.09
N LEU A 116 62.91 5.92 53.47
CA LEU A 116 62.67 4.51 53.14
C LEU A 116 61.47 4.40 52.18
N PRO A 117 61.57 3.60 51.10
CA PRO A 117 60.47 3.47 50.15
C PRO A 117 59.28 2.78 50.79
N VAL A 118 58.08 3.32 50.58
CA VAL A 118 56.84 2.73 51.10
C VAL A 118 56.55 1.42 50.36
N VAL A 119 56.67 0.28 51.05
CA VAL A 119 56.28 -1.02 50.50
C VAL A 119 54.75 -1.09 50.47
N ARG A 120 54.18 -0.99 49.26
CA ARG A 120 52.74 -1.19 49.04
C ARG A 120 52.38 -2.65 49.28
N ASP A 121 51.54 -2.92 50.26
CA ASP A 121 50.88 -4.23 50.41
C ASP A 121 49.99 -4.45 49.17
N PRO A 122 50.24 -5.48 48.33
CA PRO A 122 49.45 -5.71 47.12
C PRO A 122 47.99 -6.08 47.41
N GLY A 123 47.62 -6.25 48.69
CA GLY A 123 46.24 -6.44 49.12
C GLY A 123 45.73 -7.84 48.79
N ILE A 124 45.21 -8.51 49.81
CA ILE A 124 44.57 -9.84 49.69
C ILE A 124 43.45 -9.86 48.62
N PHE A 125 42.84 -8.71 48.31
CA PHE A 125 41.77 -8.56 47.30
C PHE A 125 42.22 -8.80 45.86
N ALA A 126 43.46 -8.43 45.48
CA ALA A 126 43.97 -8.63 44.12
C ALA A 126 44.15 -10.13 43.78
N SER A 127 44.27 -10.98 44.80
CA SER A 127 44.39 -12.44 44.64
C SER A 127 43.03 -13.15 44.51
N PHE A 128 41.94 -12.52 44.96
CA PHE A 128 40.59 -13.12 44.95
C PHE A 128 39.81 -12.85 43.68
N ILE A 129 40.08 -11.75 42.98
CA ILE A 129 39.48 -11.45 41.68
C ILE A 129 40.45 -11.91 40.59
N LYS A 130 40.48 -13.22 40.33
CA LYS A 130 40.75 -13.67 38.97
C LYS A 130 39.55 -13.19 38.15
N ILE A 131 39.71 -12.07 37.44
CA ILE A 131 38.88 -11.81 36.26
C ILE A 131 39.27 -12.94 35.30
N ILE A 132 38.51 -14.03 35.37
CA ILE A 132 38.52 -15.01 34.30
C ILE A 132 37.79 -14.27 33.19
N ASP A 133 38.54 -13.82 32.18
CA ASP A 133 37.95 -13.46 30.91
C ASP A 133 37.25 -14.74 30.42
N TYR A 134 35.95 -14.84 30.72
CA TYR A 134 35.12 -15.93 30.25
C TYR A 134 34.90 -15.66 28.77
N GLU A 135 35.85 -16.09 27.93
CA GLU A 135 35.56 -16.33 26.52
C GLU A 135 34.58 -17.51 26.50
N PRO A 136 33.31 -17.30 26.13
CA PRO A 136 32.37 -18.40 26.04
C PRO A 136 32.93 -19.43 25.05
N GLU A 137 33.02 -20.70 25.43
CA GLU A 137 33.22 -21.76 24.44
C GLU A 137 31.99 -21.82 23.53
N TYR A 138 32.10 -21.17 22.38
CA TYR A 138 31.10 -21.14 21.32
C TYR A 138 30.98 -22.53 20.68
N ASP A 139 29.77 -23.05 20.57
CA ASP A 139 29.52 -24.17 19.67
C ASP A 139 29.42 -23.65 18.24
N GLU A 140 30.02 -24.34 17.27
CA GLU A 140 30.04 -23.92 15.85
C GLU A 140 28.64 -23.64 15.26
N LEU A 141 27.60 -24.20 15.89
CA LEU A 141 26.20 -24.07 15.48
C LEU A 141 25.44 -22.94 16.20
N GLY A 142 25.94 -22.42 17.32
CA GLY A 142 25.28 -21.39 18.14
C GLY A 142 24.12 -21.89 19.03
N VAL A 143 23.92 -23.20 19.18
CA VAL A 143 22.86 -23.81 20.01
C VAL A 143 23.12 -23.61 21.50
N LYS A 144 24.38 -23.81 21.93
CA LYS A 144 24.78 -23.59 23.33
C LYS A 144 24.63 -22.11 23.68
N MET A 145 25.15 -21.24 22.80
CA MET A 145 24.99 -19.79 22.92
C MET A 145 23.52 -19.40 23.06
N TYR A 146 22.66 -19.86 22.15
CA TYR A 146 21.22 -19.56 22.20
C TYR A 146 20.58 -19.93 23.54
N LYS A 147 20.85 -21.15 24.05
CA LYS A 147 20.25 -21.63 25.30
C LYS A 147 20.75 -20.85 26.51
N GLU A 148 22.04 -20.51 26.54
CA GLU A 148 22.65 -19.72 27.61
C GLU A 148 22.14 -18.28 27.61
N THR A 149 22.07 -17.63 26.45
CA THR A 149 21.48 -16.30 26.31
C THR A 149 19.99 -16.29 26.66
N CYS A 150 19.22 -17.30 26.24
CA CYS A 150 17.82 -17.43 26.64
C CYS A 150 17.66 -17.51 28.17
N LYS A 151 18.52 -18.28 28.84
CA LYS A 151 18.55 -18.39 30.30
C LYS A 151 18.93 -17.06 30.96
N ALA A 152 19.94 -16.37 30.44
CA ALA A 152 20.40 -15.08 30.95
C ALA A 152 19.32 -13.98 30.80
N LEU A 153 18.60 -13.97 29.69
CA LEU A 153 17.53 -13.00 29.40
C LEU A 153 16.17 -13.39 29.99
N ASN A 154 16.10 -14.50 30.73
CA ASN A 154 14.87 -15.06 31.28
C ASN A 154 13.75 -15.20 30.22
N THR A 155 14.10 -15.81 29.09
CA THR A 155 13.17 -16.09 27.98
C THR A 155 13.20 -17.57 27.63
N ALA A 156 12.05 -18.13 27.27
CA ALA A 156 11.96 -19.54 26.90
C ALA A 156 12.61 -19.78 25.52
N PRO A 157 13.52 -20.76 25.38
CA PRO A 157 14.11 -21.09 24.10
C PRO A 157 13.08 -21.71 23.16
N VAL A 158 13.11 -21.31 21.89
CA VAL A 158 12.23 -21.85 20.84
C VAL A 158 12.85 -23.13 20.28
N SER A 159 12.24 -24.29 20.54
CA SER A 159 12.75 -25.59 20.07
C SER A 159 12.94 -25.63 18.55
N LYS A 160 11.99 -25.06 17.80
CA LYS A 160 12.05 -24.97 16.34
C LYS A 160 13.27 -24.18 15.84
N PHE A 161 13.70 -23.16 16.57
CA PHE A 161 14.91 -22.40 16.24
C PHE A 161 16.15 -23.26 16.40
N ILE A 162 16.27 -23.96 17.53
CA ILE A 162 17.40 -24.86 17.82
C ILE A 162 17.53 -25.95 16.73
N GLU A 163 16.42 -26.55 16.32
CA GLU A 163 16.40 -27.56 15.25
C GLU A 163 16.74 -26.99 13.86
N SER A 164 16.58 -25.69 13.66
CA SER A 164 16.86 -25.00 12.39
C SER A 164 18.28 -24.44 12.28
N LEU A 165 19.04 -24.33 13.37
CA LEU A 165 20.44 -23.83 13.35
C LEU A 165 21.41 -24.73 12.56
N THR A 166 21.05 -26.00 12.35
CA THR A 166 21.78 -26.96 11.51
C THR A 166 21.33 -26.94 10.05
N LYS A 167 20.27 -26.20 9.72
CA LYS A 167 19.67 -26.13 8.39
C LYS A 167 20.07 -24.83 7.70
N ASP A 168 19.76 -24.75 6.42
CA ASP A 168 19.91 -23.55 5.60
C ASP A 168 18.87 -22.46 5.92
N ALA A 169 17.73 -22.85 6.52
CA ALA A 169 16.62 -21.96 6.79
C ALA A 169 16.09 -22.06 8.24
N VAL A 170 15.97 -20.89 8.86
CA VAL A 170 15.21 -20.67 10.10
C VAL A 170 13.87 -20.06 9.72
N VAL A 171 12.78 -20.81 9.93
CA VAL A 171 11.42 -20.39 9.58
C VAL A 171 10.53 -20.37 10.82
N LEU A 172 10.25 -19.18 11.35
CA LEU A 172 9.49 -18.95 12.58
C LEU A 172 8.18 -18.18 12.35
N LYS A 173 7.57 -18.31 11.17
CA LYS A 173 6.29 -17.64 10.83
C LYS A 173 5.25 -17.77 11.94
N HIS A 174 4.58 -16.66 12.27
CA HIS A 174 3.51 -16.60 13.26
C HIS A 174 3.90 -17.04 14.69
N HIS A 175 5.20 -17.08 15.03
CA HIS A 175 5.64 -17.39 16.39
C HIS A 175 5.63 -16.12 17.25
N THR A 176 5.22 -16.25 18.51
CA THR A 176 5.35 -15.15 19.48
C THR A 176 6.79 -15.12 20.02
N VAL A 177 7.67 -14.38 19.35
CA VAL A 177 9.05 -14.16 19.81
C VAL A 177 9.15 -12.76 20.39
N THR A 178 9.63 -12.65 21.63
CA THR A 178 9.86 -11.35 22.28
C THR A 178 11.16 -10.73 21.77
N ALA A 179 11.35 -9.41 21.96
CA ALA A 179 12.63 -8.76 21.64
C ALA A 179 13.84 -9.44 22.29
N ARG A 180 13.68 -9.97 23.51
CA ARG A 180 14.70 -10.78 24.19
C ARG A 180 14.97 -12.11 23.48
N GLY A 181 13.93 -12.74 22.96
CA GLY A 181 14.06 -13.93 22.12
C GLY A 181 14.80 -13.63 20.82
N ILE A 182 14.47 -12.52 20.15
CA ILE A 182 15.17 -12.06 18.94
C ILE A 182 16.64 -11.74 19.23
N ARG A 183 16.95 -11.09 20.37
CA ARG A 183 18.33 -10.89 20.81
C ARG A 183 19.09 -12.21 20.93
N ALA A 184 18.51 -13.19 21.64
CA ALA A 184 19.15 -14.50 21.79
C ALA A 184 19.36 -15.19 20.44
N MET A 185 18.42 -15.05 19.52
CA MET A 185 18.55 -15.58 18.16
C MET A 185 19.66 -14.86 17.38
N ALA A 186 19.75 -13.54 17.45
CA ALA A 186 20.80 -12.75 16.82
C ALA A 186 22.19 -13.16 17.34
N GLU A 187 22.35 -13.30 18.66
CA GLU A 187 23.60 -13.74 19.28
C GLU A 187 24.03 -15.14 18.79
N ALA A 188 23.08 -16.07 18.63
CA ALA A 188 23.35 -17.39 18.10
C ALA A 188 23.70 -17.40 16.59
N LEU A 189 23.18 -16.43 15.83
CA LEU A 189 23.36 -16.36 14.38
C LEU A 189 24.62 -15.60 13.95
N TYR A 190 25.26 -14.80 14.81
CA TYR A 190 26.46 -14.02 14.44
C TYR A 190 27.53 -14.86 13.73
N GLN A 191 27.86 -16.02 14.31
CA GLN A 191 28.89 -16.92 13.80
C GLN A 191 28.32 -18.15 13.07
N ASN A 192 26.99 -18.25 12.93
CA ASN A 192 26.38 -19.41 12.29
C ASN A 192 26.63 -19.38 10.76
N GLN A 193 27.30 -20.41 10.25
CA GLN A 193 27.66 -20.54 8.84
C GLN A 193 26.67 -21.39 8.02
N ASN A 194 25.65 -21.96 8.65
CA ASN A 194 24.66 -22.82 7.98
C ASN A 194 23.46 -22.02 7.49
N VAL A 195 22.90 -21.16 8.36
CA VAL A 195 21.65 -20.45 8.11
C VAL A 195 21.88 -19.35 7.09
N LYS A 196 21.16 -19.46 5.97
CA LYS A 196 21.14 -18.50 4.86
C LYS A 196 19.80 -17.77 4.75
N ILE A 197 18.73 -18.38 5.24
CA ILE A 197 17.37 -17.84 5.17
C ILE A 197 16.86 -17.64 6.59
N LEU A 198 16.52 -16.40 6.93
CA LEU A 198 15.84 -16.05 8.18
C LEU A 198 14.45 -15.53 7.87
N ASP A 199 13.44 -16.32 8.22
CA ASP A 199 12.04 -16.00 7.99
C ASP A 199 11.29 -15.80 9.31
N LEU A 200 10.96 -14.53 9.57
CA LEU A 200 10.27 -14.02 10.75
C LEU A 200 8.90 -13.44 10.40
N GLU A 201 8.27 -13.90 9.31
CA GLU A 201 6.97 -13.41 8.84
C GLU A 201 5.90 -13.41 9.95
N GLU A 202 5.17 -12.31 10.03
CA GLU A 202 4.12 -12.05 11.03
C GLU A 202 4.58 -12.22 12.50
N ILE A 203 5.86 -11.96 12.78
CA ILE A 203 6.37 -11.75 14.15
C ILE A 203 6.39 -10.26 14.43
N MET A 204 5.81 -9.84 15.55
CA MET A 204 5.89 -8.44 15.99
C MET A 204 7.36 -8.07 16.30
N ILE A 205 7.94 -7.17 15.50
CA ILE A 205 9.29 -6.64 15.71
C ILE A 205 9.14 -5.22 16.23
N ASP A 206 9.39 -5.05 17.53
CA ASP A 206 9.53 -3.73 18.13
C ASP A 206 10.91 -3.12 17.81
N GLU A 207 11.12 -1.86 18.19
CA GLU A 207 12.36 -1.11 17.93
C GLU A 207 13.60 -1.83 18.50
N MET A 208 13.48 -2.46 19.67
CA MET A 208 14.57 -3.20 20.30
C MET A 208 14.90 -4.48 19.52
N ALA A 209 13.89 -5.22 19.08
CA ALA A 209 14.08 -6.38 18.21
C ALA A 209 14.71 -5.98 16.87
N ALA A 210 14.28 -4.86 16.28
CA ALA A 210 14.85 -4.32 15.05
C ALA A 210 16.33 -3.95 15.23
N TYR A 211 16.69 -3.32 16.35
CA TYR A 211 18.09 -3.03 16.68
C TYR A 211 18.96 -4.30 16.71
N PHE A 212 18.53 -5.36 17.42
CA PHE A 212 19.30 -6.61 17.46
C PHE A 212 19.41 -7.31 16.10
N LEU A 213 18.39 -7.19 15.26
CA LEU A 213 18.46 -7.67 13.88
C LEU A 213 19.41 -6.82 13.03
N GLY A 214 19.46 -5.51 13.24
CA GLY A 214 20.41 -4.61 12.60
C GLY A 214 21.85 -5.02 12.91
N GLU A 215 22.16 -5.23 14.19
CA GLU A 215 23.46 -5.71 14.66
C GLU A 215 23.82 -7.07 14.05
N LEU A 216 22.86 -8.01 14.01
CA LEU A 216 23.05 -9.30 13.34
C LEU A 216 23.52 -9.14 11.89
N LEU A 217 22.92 -8.21 11.15
CA LEU A 217 23.24 -8.00 9.74
C LEU A 217 24.59 -7.30 9.51
N LEU A 218 25.13 -6.60 10.51
CA LEU A 218 26.47 -6.00 10.43
C LEU A 218 27.56 -7.07 10.44
N GLU A 219 27.40 -8.08 11.31
CA GLU A 219 28.42 -9.08 11.58
C GLU A 219 28.23 -10.37 10.77
N ASN A 220 26.98 -10.77 10.52
CA ASN A 220 26.70 -12.03 9.82
C ASN A 220 27.00 -11.91 8.32
N GLN A 221 27.88 -12.78 7.82
CA GLN A 221 28.30 -12.83 6.42
C GLN A 221 27.72 -14.02 5.65
N ASN A 222 26.66 -14.66 6.15
CA ASN A 222 26.10 -15.86 5.52
C ASN A 222 24.61 -15.73 5.16
N LEU A 223 23.89 -14.81 5.80
CA LEU A 223 22.48 -14.55 5.49
C LEU A 223 22.34 -14.01 4.06
N VAL A 224 21.48 -14.68 3.30
CA VAL A 224 21.15 -14.42 1.90
C VAL A 224 19.73 -13.88 1.77
N GLU A 225 18.80 -14.37 2.59
CA GLU A 225 17.39 -14.00 2.53
C GLU A 225 16.86 -13.65 3.92
N LEU A 226 16.24 -12.47 4.02
CA LEU A 226 15.58 -11.99 5.22
C LEU A 226 14.12 -11.67 4.91
N ASN A 227 13.20 -12.38 5.55
CA ASN A 227 11.77 -12.14 5.45
C ASN A 227 11.22 -11.55 6.76
N LEU A 228 10.86 -10.27 6.72
CA LEU A 228 10.21 -9.52 7.79
C LEU A 228 8.80 -9.08 7.39
N SER A 229 8.13 -9.82 6.52
CA SER A 229 6.78 -9.45 6.07
C SER A 229 5.78 -9.43 7.24
N GLY A 230 4.94 -8.40 7.33
CA GLY A 230 3.87 -8.34 8.32
C GLY A 230 4.34 -8.14 9.76
N CYS A 231 5.59 -7.68 9.97
CA CYS A 231 6.19 -7.56 11.31
C CYS A 231 5.89 -6.24 12.04
N LYS A 232 5.15 -5.34 11.40
CA LYS A 232 4.85 -3.96 11.87
C LYS A 232 6.11 -3.16 12.23
N LEU A 233 7.14 -3.31 11.40
CA LEU A 233 8.44 -2.66 11.61
C LEU A 233 8.34 -1.11 11.69
N GLY A 234 7.47 -0.50 10.88
CA GLY A 234 7.38 0.96 10.76
C GLY A 234 8.66 1.60 10.21
N SER A 235 8.67 2.93 10.12
CA SER A 235 9.86 3.68 9.67
C SER A 235 11.01 3.60 10.66
N VAL A 236 10.71 3.69 11.97
CA VAL A 236 11.72 3.66 13.05
C VAL A 236 12.41 2.30 13.14
N GLY A 237 11.67 1.20 13.06
CA GLY A 237 12.29 -0.13 13.03
C GLY A 237 13.21 -0.32 11.82
N LEU A 238 12.83 0.25 10.67
CA LEU A 238 13.67 0.20 9.47
C LEU A 238 14.94 1.05 9.59
N GLU A 239 14.90 2.17 10.30
CA GLU A 239 16.07 2.99 10.62
C GLU A 239 17.16 2.15 11.31
N TYR A 240 16.77 1.30 12.27
CA TYR A 240 17.70 0.41 12.97
C TYR A 240 18.29 -0.69 12.07
N LEU A 241 17.54 -1.16 11.07
CA LEU A 241 18.03 -2.16 10.12
C LEU A 241 18.89 -1.56 9.01
N LYS A 242 18.76 -0.25 8.76
CA LYS A 242 19.33 0.46 7.61
C LYS A 242 20.80 0.13 7.38
N VAL A 243 21.64 0.37 8.39
CA VAL A 243 23.09 0.21 8.27
C VAL A 243 23.47 -1.24 8.01
N GLY A 244 22.88 -2.18 8.76
CA GLY A 244 23.10 -3.62 8.59
C GLY A 244 22.75 -4.11 7.19
N ILE A 245 21.61 -3.66 6.64
CA ILE A 245 21.21 -4.02 5.29
C ILE A 245 22.14 -3.36 4.25
N SER A 246 22.45 -2.06 4.38
CA SER A 246 23.29 -1.34 3.41
C SER A 246 24.67 -1.97 3.22
N ILE A 247 25.31 -2.43 4.30
CA ILE A 247 26.66 -2.99 4.23
C ILE A 247 26.69 -4.49 3.92
N SER A 248 25.57 -5.19 4.07
CA SER A 248 25.51 -6.63 3.86
C SER A 248 25.91 -6.99 2.43
N ARG A 249 26.96 -7.80 2.28
CA ARG A 249 27.49 -8.22 0.96
C ARG A 249 26.87 -9.52 0.46
N THR A 250 26.20 -10.26 1.34
CA THR A 250 25.63 -11.58 1.05
C THR A 250 24.13 -11.55 0.83
N MET A 251 23.42 -10.59 1.42
CA MET A 251 21.97 -10.50 1.30
C MET A 251 21.54 -10.27 -0.16
N LYS A 252 20.77 -11.21 -0.69
CA LYS A 252 20.22 -11.15 -2.06
C LYS A 252 18.72 -10.85 -2.08
N LYS A 253 18.01 -11.20 -1.01
CA LYS A 253 16.55 -11.09 -0.95
C LYS A 253 16.11 -10.46 0.37
N LEU A 254 15.28 -9.43 0.25
CA LEU A 254 14.70 -8.75 1.39
C LEU A 254 13.20 -8.58 1.18
N ASN A 255 12.40 -9.11 2.10
CA ASN A 255 10.96 -8.92 2.11
C ASN A 255 10.56 -8.04 3.30
N LEU A 256 10.13 -6.82 2.99
CA LEU A 256 9.62 -5.83 3.93
C LEU A 256 8.14 -5.51 3.69
N SER A 257 7.40 -6.39 3.01
CA SER A 257 5.98 -6.16 2.73
C SER A 257 5.13 -6.06 4.02
N ARG A 258 4.02 -5.32 3.96
CA ARG A 258 3.05 -5.24 5.07
C ARG A 258 3.64 -4.70 6.39
N ASN A 259 4.59 -3.77 6.32
CA ASN A 259 5.27 -3.20 7.50
C ASN A 259 4.90 -1.76 7.85
N GLN A 260 3.98 -1.14 7.11
CA GLN A 260 3.50 0.23 7.39
C GLN A 260 4.65 1.25 7.40
N LEU A 261 5.59 1.11 6.45
CA LEU A 261 6.77 1.97 6.37
C LEU A 261 6.40 3.44 6.08
N GLY A 262 5.40 3.66 5.23
CA GLY A 262 4.99 4.97 4.75
C GLY A 262 6.11 5.71 4.01
N ASP A 263 5.86 6.97 3.68
CA ASP A 263 6.84 7.83 3.01
C ASP A 263 8.10 8.11 3.86
N GLU A 264 7.97 8.09 5.19
CA GLU A 264 9.11 8.30 6.10
C GLU A 264 10.07 7.10 6.08
N GLY A 265 9.56 5.86 6.03
CA GLY A 265 10.41 4.69 5.88
C GLY A 265 11.15 4.66 4.54
N MET A 266 10.60 5.27 3.48
CA MET A 266 11.26 5.35 2.19
C MET A 266 12.56 6.17 2.23
N VAL A 267 12.67 7.16 3.13
CA VAL A 267 13.91 7.93 3.31
C VAL A 267 15.08 7.01 3.63
N HIS A 268 14.86 6.00 4.50
CA HIS A 268 15.87 5.01 4.83
C HIS A 268 16.09 3.98 3.72
N LEU A 269 15.02 3.60 2.98
CA LEU A 269 15.14 2.68 1.85
C LEU A 269 15.96 3.26 0.70
N VAL A 270 15.92 4.57 0.46
CA VAL A 270 16.76 5.20 -0.58
C VAL A 270 18.23 4.97 -0.31
N GLU A 271 18.67 5.15 0.94
CA GLU A 271 20.05 4.86 1.33
C GLU A 271 20.38 3.36 1.16
N ILE A 272 19.49 2.47 1.61
CA ILE A 272 19.66 1.02 1.43
C ILE A 272 19.80 0.66 -0.05
N ILE A 273 18.91 1.16 -0.91
CA ILE A 273 18.91 0.86 -2.35
C ILE A 273 20.15 1.47 -3.02
N SER A 274 20.56 2.67 -2.64
CA SER A 274 21.71 3.35 -3.26
C SER A 274 23.04 2.70 -2.89
N ASP A 275 23.21 2.32 -1.62
CA ASP A 275 24.48 1.83 -1.10
C ASP A 275 24.65 0.31 -1.29
N ASN A 276 23.54 -0.44 -1.30
CA ASN A 276 23.62 -1.90 -1.37
C ASN A 276 23.84 -2.40 -2.82
N SER A 277 25.00 -3.01 -3.05
CA SER A 277 25.37 -3.62 -4.33
C SER A 277 25.10 -5.13 -4.41
N SER A 278 24.64 -5.76 -3.32
CA SER A 278 24.45 -7.20 -3.24
C SER A 278 23.00 -7.64 -3.48
N LEU A 279 22.03 -6.82 -3.07
CA LEU A 279 20.60 -7.09 -3.06
C LEU A 279 20.04 -7.20 -4.48
N LYS A 280 19.28 -8.27 -4.73
CA LYS A 280 18.71 -8.62 -6.04
C LYS A 280 17.19 -8.55 -6.06
N HIS A 281 16.54 -8.88 -4.95
CA HIS A 281 15.09 -8.88 -4.84
C HIS A 281 14.65 -8.09 -3.61
N LEU A 282 13.77 -7.13 -3.82
CA LEU A 282 13.22 -6.29 -2.77
C LEU A 282 11.69 -6.24 -2.89
N ASN A 283 11.01 -6.68 -1.83
CA ASN A 283 9.55 -6.59 -1.74
C ASN A 283 9.14 -5.49 -0.76
N LEU A 284 8.49 -4.44 -1.29
CA LEU A 284 7.95 -3.29 -0.57
C LEU A 284 6.42 -3.20 -0.70
N SER A 285 5.75 -4.29 -1.05
CA SER A 285 4.30 -4.29 -1.22
C SER A 285 3.54 -4.00 0.08
N HIS A 286 2.36 -3.40 -0.01
CA HIS A 286 1.51 -3.09 1.15
C HIS A 286 2.21 -2.24 2.23
N ASN A 287 2.91 -1.17 1.86
CA ASN A 287 3.63 -0.31 2.80
C ASN A 287 3.12 1.13 2.88
N ASP A 288 1.99 1.42 2.24
CA ASP A 288 1.38 2.76 2.18
C ASP A 288 2.35 3.83 1.61
N LEU A 289 3.11 3.43 0.59
CA LEU A 289 4.04 4.32 -0.11
C LEU A 289 3.26 5.27 -1.03
N GLY A 290 3.48 6.57 -0.89
CA GLY A 290 2.75 7.62 -1.59
C GLY A 290 3.57 8.37 -2.62
N GLU A 291 3.17 9.63 -2.87
CA GLU A 291 3.82 10.51 -3.85
C GLU A 291 5.28 10.77 -3.52
N ARG A 292 5.61 11.04 -2.25
CA ARG A 292 6.97 11.36 -1.80
C ARG A 292 7.87 10.14 -1.95
N SER A 293 7.39 8.95 -1.61
CA SER A 293 8.14 7.70 -1.84
C SER A 293 8.50 7.50 -3.31
N ALA A 294 7.55 7.75 -4.21
CA ALA A 294 7.77 7.59 -5.64
C ALA A 294 8.79 8.60 -6.20
N GLN A 295 8.87 9.80 -5.62
CA GLN A 295 9.89 10.81 -5.95
C GLN A 295 11.26 10.40 -5.44
N LEU A 296 11.35 9.97 -4.18
CA LEU A 296 12.59 9.49 -3.56
C LEU A 296 13.20 8.29 -4.30
N LEU A 297 12.36 7.40 -4.83
CA LEU A 297 12.80 6.28 -5.65
C LEU A 297 13.42 6.71 -7.00
N GLU A 298 13.17 7.91 -7.51
CA GLU A 298 13.77 8.35 -8.78
C GLU A 298 15.30 8.34 -8.68
N GLU A 299 15.86 9.01 -7.67
CA GLU A 299 17.30 9.12 -7.44
C GLU A 299 17.92 7.77 -7.05
N ALA A 300 17.25 7.01 -6.18
CA ALA A 300 17.75 5.70 -5.73
C ALA A 300 17.89 4.70 -6.88
N LEU A 301 16.92 4.68 -7.80
CA LEU A 301 16.93 3.80 -8.95
C LEU A 301 17.93 4.23 -10.03
N GLU A 302 18.29 5.50 -10.11
CA GLU A 302 19.34 5.97 -11.01
C GLU A 302 20.73 5.50 -10.56
N MET A 303 20.95 5.44 -9.24
CA MET A 303 22.24 5.03 -8.66
C MET A 303 22.39 3.52 -8.53
N ASN A 304 21.28 2.79 -8.34
CA ASN A 304 21.32 1.35 -8.16
C ASN A 304 21.30 0.56 -9.48
N TRP A 305 22.27 -0.34 -9.64
CA TRP A 305 22.40 -1.26 -10.77
C TRP A 305 22.39 -2.74 -10.36
N SER A 306 22.31 -3.02 -9.05
CA SER A 306 22.35 -4.37 -8.51
C SER A 306 20.96 -5.01 -8.45
N LEU A 307 19.92 -4.24 -8.15
CA LEU A 307 18.56 -4.72 -7.92
C LEU A 307 17.90 -5.16 -9.22
N GLU A 308 17.37 -6.39 -9.23
CA GLU A 308 16.81 -7.04 -10.42
C GLU A 308 15.28 -7.18 -10.34
N ASP A 309 14.72 -7.31 -9.14
CA ASP A 309 13.31 -7.56 -8.90
C ASP A 309 12.77 -6.65 -7.80
N LEU A 310 11.84 -5.77 -8.17
CA LEU A 310 11.25 -4.79 -7.28
C LEU A 310 9.72 -4.92 -7.28
N ASP A 311 9.17 -5.25 -6.11
CA ASP A 311 7.72 -5.31 -5.90
C ASP A 311 7.25 -4.09 -5.10
N LEU A 312 6.49 -3.22 -5.77
CA LEU A 312 5.86 -2.02 -5.23
C LEU A 312 4.33 -2.15 -5.22
N SER A 313 3.79 -3.36 -5.33
CA SER A 313 2.35 -3.58 -5.41
C SER A 313 1.61 -3.15 -4.14
N TRP A 314 0.31 -2.85 -4.26
CA TRP A 314 -0.52 -2.43 -3.12
C TRP A 314 0.03 -1.22 -2.36
N ASN A 315 0.37 -0.17 -3.11
CA ASN A 315 0.77 1.13 -2.57
C ASN A 315 -0.07 2.25 -3.21
N SER A 316 0.21 3.50 -2.87
CA SER A 316 -0.55 4.68 -3.30
C SER A 316 0.26 5.54 -4.28
N LEU A 317 0.92 4.92 -5.26
CA LEU A 317 1.86 5.58 -6.19
C LEU A 317 1.19 6.34 -7.36
N TYR A 318 -0.14 6.40 -7.43
CA TYR A 318 -0.89 7.07 -8.50
C TYR A 318 -0.75 8.60 -8.61
N PRO A 319 -0.36 9.38 -7.58
CA PRO A 319 -0.23 10.82 -7.74
C PRO A 319 0.72 11.21 -8.85
N ARG A 320 0.35 12.25 -9.61
CA ARG A 320 0.98 12.57 -10.90
C ARG A 320 2.48 12.81 -10.78
N ALA A 321 2.95 13.57 -9.79
CA ALA A 321 4.37 13.89 -9.70
C ALA A 321 5.18 12.65 -9.32
N GLY A 322 4.67 11.84 -8.38
CA GLY A 322 5.26 10.59 -7.94
C GLY A 322 5.43 9.59 -9.08
N ILE A 323 4.36 9.25 -9.80
CA ILE A 323 4.48 8.27 -10.91
C ILE A 323 5.37 8.78 -12.05
N MET A 324 5.37 10.08 -12.31
CA MET A 324 6.25 10.67 -13.33
C MET A 324 7.72 10.58 -12.92
N ALA A 325 8.04 10.77 -11.63
CA ALA A 325 9.37 10.63 -11.06
C ALA A 325 9.85 9.17 -11.12
N LEU A 326 9.07 8.25 -10.58
CA LEU A 326 9.37 6.82 -10.63
C LEU A 326 9.63 6.31 -12.06
N MET A 327 8.81 6.73 -13.03
CA MET A 327 8.99 6.36 -14.43
C MET A 327 10.22 7.01 -15.09
N ARG A 328 10.69 8.17 -14.61
CA ARG A 328 11.95 8.77 -15.06
C ARG A 328 13.15 7.98 -14.54
N GLY A 329 13.19 7.67 -13.25
CA GLY A 329 14.24 6.83 -12.66
C GLY A 329 14.30 5.46 -13.33
N MET A 330 13.15 4.79 -13.49
CA MET A 330 13.05 3.52 -14.25
C MET A 330 13.50 3.63 -15.71
N SER A 331 13.42 4.81 -16.33
CA SER A 331 13.85 4.99 -17.72
C SER A 331 15.36 5.02 -17.89
N LEU A 332 16.09 5.31 -16.82
CA LEU A 332 17.55 5.38 -16.75
C LEU A 332 18.16 4.16 -16.05
N ASN A 333 17.41 3.50 -15.17
CA ASN A 333 17.85 2.31 -14.46
C ASN A 333 18.23 1.16 -15.43
N GLU A 334 19.40 0.55 -15.18
CA GLU A 334 19.95 -0.55 -15.97
C GLU A 334 20.02 -1.89 -15.19
N GLY A 335 19.51 -1.93 -13.94
CA GLY A 335 19.53 -3.15 -13.11
C GLY A 335 18.21 -3.94 -13.15
N ILE A 336 17.07 -3.25 -13.05
CA ILE A 336 15.77 -3.88 -12.81
C ILE A 336 15.29 -4.64 -14.04
N LEU A 337 15.02 -5.93 -13.83
CA LEU A 337 14.48 -6.86 -14.81
C LEU A 337 12.98 -7.07 -14.61
N LYS A 338 12.50 -6.98 -13.36
CA LYS A 338 11.11 -7.24 -12.98
C LYS A 338 10.59 -6.12 -12.09
N LEU A 339 9.46 -5.55 -12.47
CA LEU A 339 8.79 -4.49 -11.72
C LEU A 339 7.32 -4.84 -11.53
N ASP A 340 6.89 -4.94 -10.28
CA ASP A 340 5.49 -5.06 -9.91
C ASP A 340 4.92 -3.74 -9.41
N LEU A 341 3.95 -3.21 -10.15
CA LEU A 341 3.20 -2.00 -9.82
C LEU A 341 1.70 -2.29 -9.71
N SER A 342 1.31 -3.55 -9.51
CA SER A 342 -0.11 -3.91 -9.37
C SER A 342 -0.75 -3.22 -8.16
N TRP A 343 -2.06 -3.02 -8.18
CA TRP A 343 -2.78 -2.41 -7.04
C TRP A 343 -2.27 -1.03 -6.61
N ASN A 344 -1.95 -0.15 -7.56
CA ASN A 344 -1.49 1.22 -7.30
C ASN A 344 -2.41 2.31 -7.83
N GLY A 345 -3.55 1.97 -8.44
CA GLY A 345 -4.49 2.94 -9.00
C GLY A 345 -3.95 3.72 -10.21
N LEU A 346 -3.03 3.13 -10.98
CA LEU A 346 -2.29 3.76 -12.08
C LEU A 346 -3.10 4.02 -13.37
N GLY A 347 -4.42 4.16 -13.26
CA GLY A 347 -5.33 4.13 -14.41
C GLY A 347 -5.34 5.40 -15.27
N MET A 348 -4.75 6.47 -14.75
CA MET A 348 -4.84 7.82 -15.30
C MET A 348 -4.00 8.00 -16.57
N MET A 349 -4.43 8.93 -17.44
CA MET A 349 -3.77 9.18 -18.73
C MET A 349 -2.29 9.57 -18.62
N HIS A 350 -1.92 10.33 -17.60
CA HIS A 350 -0.53 10.77 -17.40
C HIS A 350 0.40 9.58 -17.10
N THR A 351 -0.09 8.57 -16.38
CA THR A 351 0.63 7.30 -16.17
C THR A 351 0.91 6.60 -17.50
N GLY A 352 -0.07 6.55 -18.41
CA GLY A 352 0.14 5.99 -19.75
C GLY A 352 1.22 6.72 -20.55
N GLN A 353 1.33 8.04 -20.40
CA GLN A 353 2.41 8.83 -21.03
C GLN A 353 3.78 8.52 -20.40
N ALA A 354 3.83 8.41 -19.07
CA ALA A 354 5.02 8.10 -18.31
C ALA A 354 5.56 6.70 -18.67
N LEU A 355 4.71 5.67 -18.60
CA LEU A 355 5.01 4.28 -18.98
C LEU A 355 5.49 4.19 -20.43
N ARG A 356 4.80 4.89 -21.35
CA ARG A 356 5.21 4.95 -22.75
C ARG A 356 6.63 5.48 -22.93
N ASN A 357 6.98 6.54 -22.21
CA ASN A 357 8.30 7.17 -22.32
C ASN A 357 9.38 6.29 -21.68
N MET A 358 9.09 5.70 -20.52
CA MET A 358 9.97 4.76 -19.83
C MET A 358 10.29 3.55 -20.70
N LEU A 359 9.27 2.85 -21.22
CA LEU A 359 9.44 1.65 -22.06
C LEU A 359 10.20 1.88 -23.37
N ARG A 360 10.23 3.13 -23.86
CA ARG A 360 11.00 3.50 -25.06
C ARG A 360 12.49 3.66 -24.80
N LYS A 361 12.85 4.03 -23.57
CA LYS A 361 14.23 4.34 -23.16
C LYS A 361 14.88 3.18 -22.43
N ASN A 362 14.15 2.54 -21.51
CA ASN A 362 14.62 1.42 -20.72
C ASN A 362 14.97 0.23 -21.64
N LYS A 363 16.10 -0.43 -21.35
CA LYS A 363 16.66 -1.53 -22.15
C LYS A 363 16.76 -2.84 -21.38
N THR A 364 16.32 -2.88 -20.13
CA THR A 364 16.64 -3.95 -19.17
C THR A 364 15.39 -4.61 -18.63
N LEU A 365 14.30 -3.86 -18.44
CA LEU A 365 13.03 -4.35 -17.91
C LEU A 365 12.45 -5.43 -18.82
N GLN A 366 12.27 -6.63 -18.27
CA GLN A 366 11.75 -7.82 -18.94
C GLN A 366 10.32 -8.12 -18.52
N MET A 367 9.96 -7.89 -17.26
CA MET A 367 8.61 -8.12 -16.74
C MET A 367 8.03 -6.87 -16.10
N LEU A 368 6.84 -6.48 -16.53
CA LEU A 368 6.09 -5.37 -15.96
C LEU A 368 4.69 -5.86 -15.56
N ASN A 369 4.39 -5.81 -14.27
CA ASN A 369 3.05 -6.09 -13.75
C ASN A 369 2.30 -4.80 -13.43
N LEU A 370 1.18 -4.58 -14.12
CA LEU A 370 0.26 -3.46 -13.93
C LEU A 370 -1.16 -3.96 -13.66
N SER A 371 -1.32 -5.18 -13.16
CA SER A 371 -2.63 -5.74 -12.83
C SER A 371 -3.35 -4.89 -11.76
N TRP A 372 -4.68 -4.87 -11.75
CA TRP A 372 -5.46 -4.15 -10.74
C TRP A 372 -5.11 -2.65 -10.59
N ASN A 373 -4.95 -1.93 -11.71
CA ASN A 373 -4.59 -0.51 -11.70
C ASN A 373 -5.68 0.42 -12.24
N LEU A 374 -6.89 -0.08 -12.46
CA LEU A 374 -7.99 0.71 -13.03
C LEU A 374 -7.63 1.35 -14.38
N MET A 375 -6.79 0.70 -15.20
CA MET A 375 -6.36 1.25 -16.48
C MET A 375 -7.49 1.44 -17.48
N GLU A 376 -7.70 2.70 -17.85
CA GLU A 376 -8.68 3.12 -18.86
C GLU A 376 -8.13 2.97 -20.29
N ALA A 377 -9.05 3.01 -21.27
CA ALA A 377 -8.75 2.83 -22.69
C ALA A 377 -7.60 3.73 -23.21
N LEU A 378 -7.57 5.02 -22.84
CA LEU A 378 -6.53 5.94 -23.29
C LEU A 378 -5.15 5.57 -22.74
N THR A 379 -5.08 5.19 -21.46
CA THR A 379 -3.86 4.77 -20.77
C THR A 379 -3.29 3.51 -21.43
N VAL A 380 -4.14 2.52 -21.70
CA VAL A 380 -3.77 1.27 -22.40
C VAL A 380 -3.25 1.55 -23.81
N ARG A 381 -3.90 2.45 -24.57
CA ARG A 381 -3.46 2.82 -25.92
C ARG A 381 -2.10 3.51 -25.90
N LEU A 382 -1.81 4.34 -24.91
CA LEU A 382 -0.49 4.95 -24.73
C LEU A 382 0.56 3.90 -24.37
N LEU A 383 0.27 3.04 -23.39
CA LEU A 383 1.12 1.93 -22.99
C LEU A 383 1.51 1.06 -24.18
N ARG A 384 0.54 0.67 -25.01
CA ARG A 384 0.74 -0.10 -26.25
C ARG A 384 1.79 0.54 -27.17
N THR A 385 1.78 1.87 -27.33
CA THR A 385 2.79 2.56 -28.16
C THR A 385 4.19 2.59 -27.54
N GLY A 386 4.30 2.39 -26.23
CA GLY A 386 5.57 2.16 -25.53
C GLY A 386 6.05 0.73 -25.75
N VAL A 387 5.18 -0.25 -25.49
CA VAL A 387 5.46 -1.69 -25.67
C VAL A 387 5.94 -2.01 -27.09
N LEU A 388 5.31 -1.44 -28.12
CA LEU A 388 5.73 -1.61 -29.53
C LEU A 388 7.15 -1.09 -29.83
N LYS A 389 7.71 -0.21 -28.99
CA LYS A 389 9.06 0.35 -29.13
C LYS A 389 10.05 -0.21 -28.11
N SER A 390 9.58 -0.94 -27.10
CA SER A 390 10.44 -1.59 -26.13
C SER A 390 11.24 -2.70 -26.81
N LYS A 391 12.52 -2.81 -26.44
CA LYS A 391 13.45 -3.82 -26.95
C LYS A 391 13.78 -4.90 -25.92
N SER A 392 13.24 -4.79 -24.71
CA SER A 392 13.58 -5.64 -23.57
C SER A 392 12.36 -6.33 -22.97
N LEU A 393 11.18 -5.71 -23.03
CA LEU A 393 9.99 -6.21 -22.36
C LEU A 393 9.50 -7.52 -22.98
N GLN A 394 9.40 -8.56 -22.15
CA GLN A 394 8.98 -9.91 -22.51
C GLN A 394 7.62 -10.28 -21.91
N ILE A 395 7.35 -9.84 -20.68
CA ILE A 395 6.15 -10.19 -19.93
C ILE A 395 5.42 -8.90 -19.54
N LEU A 396 4.17 -8.77 -19.97
CA LEU A 396 3.29 -7.68 -19.58
C LEU A 396 2.03 -8.22 -18.93
N LYS A 397 1.80 -7.87 -17.66
CA LYS A 397 0.57 -8.27 -16.95
C LYS A 397 -0.36 -7.08 -16.77
N LEU A 398 -1.59 -7.25 -17.22
CA LEU A 398 -2.65 -6.23 -17.20
C LEU A 398 -3.95 -6.80 -16.59
N ALA A 399 -3.86 -7.91 -15.86
CA ALA A 399 -5.02 -8.61 -15.34
C ALA A 399 -5.89 -7.69 -14.48
N PHE A 400 -7.21 -7.92 -14.50
CA PHE A 400 -8.20 -7.21 -13.70
C PHE A 400 -8.13 -5.67 -13.83
N ASN A 401 -7.90 -5.19 -15.04
CA ASN A 401 -8.10 -3.79 -15.40
C ASN A 401 -9.41 -3.63 -16.20
N PRO A 402 -10.11 -2.48 -16.09
CA PRO A 402 -11.32 -2.18 -16.85
C PRO A 402 -11.03 -1.87 -18.33
N ILE A 403 -10.34 -2.79 -19.02
CA ILE A 403 -9.96 -2.67 -20.41
C ILE A 403 -11.13 -3.07 -21.28
N ALA A 404 -11.52 -2.22 -22.24
CA ALA A 404 -12.58 -2.54 -23.18
C ALA A 404 -12.16 -3.72 -24.08
N PRO A 405 -13.09 -4.60 -24.51
CA PRO A 405 -12.77 -5.72 -25.39
C PRO A 405 -12.04 -5.29 -26.67
N SER A 406 -12.40 -4.13 -27.24
CA SER A 406 -11.73 -3.55 -28.41
C SER A 406 -10.26 -3.25 -28.16
N ASP A 407 -9.91 -2.72 -26.98
CA ASP A 407 -8.53 -2.40 -26.61
C ASP A 407 -7.73 -3.66 -26.28
N ALA A 408 -8.36 -4.67 -25.69
CA ALA A 408 -7.76 -5.99 -25.48
C ALA A 408 -7.36 -6.64 -26.82
N ILE A 409 -8.20 -6.57 -27.85
CA ILE A 409 -7.85 -7.03 -29.22
C ILE A 409 -6.65 -6.24 -29.75
N ILE A 410 -6.62 -4.92 -29.53
CA ILE A 410 -5.54 -4.05 -29.99
C ILE A 410 -4.20 -4.39 -29.29
N LEU A 411 -4.25 -4.78 -28.01
CA LEU A 411 -3.11 -5.30 -27.27
C LEU A 411 -2.67 -6.67 -27.79
N CYS A 412 -3.59 -7.61 -28.04
CA CYS A 412 -3.23 -8.90 -28.63
C CYS A 412 -2.55 -8.74 -30.00
N LYS A 413 -2.99 -7.76 -30.80
CA LYS A 413 -2.34 -7.40 -32.07
C LYS A 413 -0.92 -6.88 -31.93
N THR A 414 -0.46 -6.46 -30.75
CA THR A 414 0.96 -6.08 -30.59
C THR A 414 1.87 -7.29 -30.69
N LEU A 415 1.40 -8.48 -30.30
CA LEU A 415 2.16 -9.74 -30.37
C LEU A 415 2.37 -10.21 -31.81
N LEU A 416 1.49 -9.81 -32.74
CA LEU A 416 1.64 -10.08 -34.17
C LEU A 416 2.75 -9.24 -34.82
N ASN A 417 3.25 -8.20 -34.15
CA ASN A 417 4.31 -7.38 -34.70
C ASN A 417 5.66 -8.10 -34.52
N PRO A 418 6.37 -8.46 -35.61
CA PRO A 418 7.64 -9.19 -35.50
C PRO A 418 8.75 -8.41 -34.79
N LEU A 419 8.59 -7.10 -34.62
CA LEU A 419 9.56 -6.23 -33.94
C LEU A 419 9.40 -6.24 -32.40
N THR A 420 8.33 -6.84 -31.86
CA THR A 420 8.14 -6.86 -30.40
C THR A 420 8.95 -7.98 -29.75
N THR A 421 9.47 -7.72 -28.54
CA THR A 421 10.09 -8.75 -27.70
C THR A 421 9.10 -9.46 -26.79
N LEU A 422 7.84 -9.03 -26.76
CA LEU A 422 6.81 -9.56 -25.87
C LEU A 422 6.49 -11.02 -26.20
N SER A 423 6.61 -11.89 -25.19
CA SER A 423 6.29 -13.33 -25.23
C SER A 423 5.12 -13.69 -24.32
N GLU A 424 4.83 -12.92 -23.27
CA GLU A 424 3.70 -13.15 -22.38
C GLU A 424 2.85 -11.89 -22.21
N LEU A 425 1.54 -12.04 -22.41
CA LEU A 425 0.56 -11.00 -22.18
C LEU A 425 -0.57 -11.55 -21.31
N ASP A 426 -0.68 -11.06 -20.09
CA ASP A 426 -1.73 -11.47 -19.16
C ASP A 426 -2.88 -10.44 -19.15
N LEU A 427 -4.04 -10.89 -19.61
CA LEU A 427 -5.32 -10.16 -19.68
C LEU A 427 -6.40 -10.89 -18.86
N ASP A 428 -6.03 -11.62 -17.81
CA ASP A 428 -7.01 -12.28 -16.95
C ASP A 428 -8.01 -11.26 -16.36
N GLY A 429 -9.24 -11.69 -16.11
CA GLY A 429 -10.31 -10.83 -15.60
C GLY A 429 -10.85 -9.76 -16.57
N ILE A 430 -10.30 -9.63 -17.79
CA ILE A 430 -10.81 -8.71 -18.81
C ILE A 430 -11.95 -9.38 -19.57
N TRP A 431 -13.09 -8.70 -19.67
CA TRP A 431 -14.28 -9.25 -20.32
C TRP A 431 -14.15 -9.16 -21.84
N LEU A 432 -14.27 -10.31 -22.51
CA LEU A 432 -14.21 -10.41 -23.96
C LEU A 432 -15.60 -10.70 -24.54
N ASN A 433 -15.91 -10.10 -25.69
CA ASN A 433 -17.18 -10.27 -26.39
C ASN A 433 -17.06 -11.25 -27.57
N LYS A 434 -18.18 -11.61 -28.21
CA LYS A 434 -18.17 -12.52 -29.38
C LYS A 434 -17.34 -11.99 -30.55
N ASP A 435 -17.21 -10.67 -30.68
CA ASP A 435 -16.38 -10.04 -31.72
C ASP A 435 -14.89 -10.36 -31.53
N PHE A 436 -14.45 -10.62 -30.30
CA PHE A 436 -13.09 -11.11 -30.00
C PHE A 436 -12.84 -12.48 -30.64
N LEU A 437 -13.82 -13.40 -30.59
CA LEU A 437 -13.73 -14.71 -31.22
C LEU A 437 -13.79 -14.62 -32.76
N GLN A 438 -14.36 -13.55 -33.30
CA GLN A 438 -14.39 -13.27 -34.73
C GLN A 438 -13.17 -12.49 -35.21
N ALA A 439 -12.28 -12.07 -34.30
CA ALA A 439 -11.00 -11.48 -34.67
C ALA A 439 -10.18 -12.48 -35.50
N LYS A 440 -9.34 -11.98 -36.41
CA LYS A 440 -8.67 -12.81 -37.43
C LYS A 440 -7.99 -14.06 -36.83
N PRO A 441 -7.97 -15.20 -37.57
CA PRO A 441 -7.28 -16.42 -37.16
C PRO A 441 -5.79 -16.23 -36.82
N GLU A 442 -5.16 -15.17 -37.34
CA GLU A 442 -3.78 -14.78 -37.00
C GLU A 442 -3.64 -14.39 -35.52
N VAL A 443 -4.61 -13.63 -34.99
CA VAL A 443 -4.66 -13.23 -33.58
C VAL A 443 -4.97 -14.45 -32.72
N LEU A 444 -5.89 -15.32 -33.15
CA LEU A 444 -6.31 -16.51 -32.41
C LEU A 444 -5.31 -17.67 -32.52
N GLY A 445 -4.51 -17.73 -33.58
CA GLY A 445 -3.49 -18.75 -33.80
C GLY A 445 -2.35 -18.70 -32.78
N SER A 446 -2.05 -17.52 -32.22
CA SER A 446 -1.10 -17.38 -31.11
C SER A 446 -1.68 -17.80 -29.74
N PHE A 447 -2.98 -18.14 -29.64
CA PHE A 447 -3.61 -18.64 -28.41
C PHE A 447 -3.59 -20.18 -28.29
N LEU A 448 -3.10 -20.89 -29.32
CA LEU A 448 -3.25 -22.34 -29.45
C LEU A 448 -2.49 -23.17 -28.40
N GLY A 449 -1.65 -22.56 -27.57
CA GLY A 449 -1.02 -23.24 -26.44
C GLY A 449 -1.98 -23.54 -25.27
N THR A 450 -3.12 -22.84 -25.16
CA THR A 450 -4.01 -22.93 -23.97
C THR A 450 -5.47 -23.29 -24.29
N PHE A 451 -5.94 -23.10 -25.53
CA PHE A 451 -7.35 -23.31 -25.92
C PHE A 451 -7.53 -24.35 -27.03
N THR A 452 -6.83 -25.49 -26.94
CA THR A 452 -6.94 -26.60 -27.91
C THR A 452 -8.39 -27.07 -28.09
N PHE A 453 -9.20 -27.05 -27.03
CA PHE A 453 -10.55 -27.62 -27.03
C PHE A 453 -11.64 -26.76 -27.71
N LEU A 454 -11.54 -25.43 -27.65
CA LEU A 454 -12.59 -24.53 -28.18
C LEU A 454 -12.41 -24.25 -29.68
N TYR A 455 -11.16 -24.25 -30.16
CA TYR A 455 -10.86 -23.95 -31.55
C TYR A 455 -11.06 -25.16 -32.48
N GLU A 456 -10.86 -26.38 -31.99
CA GLU A 456 -11.21 -27.59 -32.76
C GLU A 456 -12.71 -27.62 -33.09
N ALA A 457 -13.57 -27.24 -32.13
CA ALA A 457 -15.01 -27.15 -32.35
C ALA A 457 -15.41 -26.08 -33.39
N LEU A 458 -14.81 -24.87 -33.34
CA LEU A 458 -15.10 -23.79 -34.30
C LEU A 458 -14.45 -24.01 -35.68
N ALA A 459 -13.27 -24.62 -35.74
CA ALA A 459 -12.59 -24.94 -37.00
C ALA A 459 -13.27 -26.08 -37.75
N LEU A 460 -13.91 -27.02 -37.03
CA LEU A 460 -14.80 -28.03 -37.59
C LEU A 460 -16.05 -27.41 -38.24
N GLU A 461 -16.63 -26.35 -37.64
CA GLU A 461 -17.78 -25.65 -38.23
C GLU A 461 -17.43 -24.86 -39.52
N GLN A 462 -16.19 -24.39 -39.66
CA GLN A 462 -15.81 -23.49 -40.77
C GLN A 462 -14.91 -24.11 -41.85
N GLY A 463 -14.55 -25.39 -41.77
CA GLY A 463 -13.86 -26.12 -42.84
C GLY A 463 -12.46 -25.60 -43.21
N LYS A 464 -11.77 -24.85 -42.33
CA LYS A 464 -10.49 -24.16 -42.60
C LYS A 464 -9.28 -24.74 -41.85
N LEU A 465 -9.34 -26.02 -41.48
CA LEU A 465 -8.31 -26.68 -40.66
C LEU A 465 -6.92 -26.76 -41.34
N SER A 466 -6.87 -26.86 -42.66
CA SER A 466 -5.62 -27.00 -43.44
C SER A 466 -4.82 -25.69 -43.56
N LEU A 467 -5.50 -24.54 -43.66
CA LEU A 467 -4.88 -23.21 -43.67
C LEU A 467 -4.31 -22.81 -42.30
N LEU A 468 -4.91 -23.31 -41.21
CA LEU A 468 -4.42 -23.06 -39.85
C LEU A 468 -3.06 -23.74 -39.62
N LYS A 469 -2.92 -25.03 -40.01
CA LYS A 469 -1.69 -25.81 -39.82
C LYS A 469 -0.46 -25.18 -40.49
N ALA A 470 -0.62 -24.55 -41.66
CA ALA A 470 0.48 -23.91 -42.38
C ALA A 470 0.97 -22.60 -41.72
N ASN A 471 0.09 -21.87 -41.02
CA ASN A 471 0.43 -20.62 -40.32
C ASN A 471 0.92 -20.83 -38.89
N ILE A 472 0.54 -21.95 -38.25
CA ILE A 472 0.98 -22.33 -36.90
C ILE A 472 2.51 -22.55 -36.84
N LEU A 473 3.12 -23.04 -37.92
CA LEU A 473 4.56 -23.34 -38.00
C LEU A 473 5.49 -22.10 -38.01
N LYS A 474 4.96 -20.87 -38.00
CA LYS A 474 5.76 -19.62 -37.98
C LYS A 474 5.53 -18.75 -36.75
N LEU A 475 4.71 -19.18 -35.80
CA LEU A 475 4.39 -18.38 -34.62
C LEU A 475 5.41 -18.63 -33.52
N ARG A 476 6.00 -17.54 -33.01
CA ARG A 476 6.80 -17.52 -31.78
C ARG A 476 5.99 -18.11 -30.62
N ASP A 477 6.61 -18.85 -29.71
CA ASP A 477 5.97 -19.32 -28.48
C ASP A 477 5.54 -18.10 -27.65
N VAL A 478 4.24 -17.77 -27.72
CA VAL A 478 3.65 -16.62 -27.06
C VAL A 478 2.53 -17.11 -26.15
N LYS A 479 2.56 -16.70 -24.89
CA LYS A 479 1.56 -17.02 -23.88
C LYS A 479 0.61 -15.85 -23.72
N ILE A 480 -0.68 -16.07 -23.94
CA ILE A 480 -1.72 -15.07 -23.68
C ILE A 480 -2.70 -15.65 -22.67
N THR A 481 -2.80 -15.01 -21.51
CA THR A 481 -3.85 -15.32 -20.54
C THR A 481 -5.03 -14.39 -20.81
N VAL A 482 -6.24 -14.92 -20.93
CA VAL A 482 -7.46 -14.11 -21.05
C VAL A 482 -8.48 -14.59 -20.03
N GLY A 483 -9.28 -13.65 -19.53
CA GLY A 483 -10.43 -13.98 -18.70
C GLY A 483 -11.51 -14.80 -19.43
N GLY A 484 -12.55 -15.19 -18.70
CA GLY A 484 -13.68 -15.93 -19.26
C GLY A 484 -14.38 -15.20 -20.41
N ILE A 485 -14.73 -15.94 -21.47
CA ILE A 485 -15.49 -15.41 -22.62
C ILE A 485 -16.99 -15.58 -22.32
N TYR A 486 -17.73 -14.47 -22.29
CA TYR A 486 -19.18 -14.51 -22.12
C TYR A 486 -19.85 -15.04 -23.40
N ASN A 487 -20.03 -16.35 -23.51
CA ASN A 487 -20.81 -16.92 -24.62
C ASN A 487 -22.34 -16.72 -24.46
N ASN A 488 -22.83 -16.45 -23.23
CA ASN A 488 -24.24 -16.74 -22.87
C ASN A 488 -24.99 -15.65 -22.07
N TYR A 489 -24.67 -14.36 -22.17
CA TYR A 489 -25.49 -13.32 -21.53
C TYR A 489 -26.03 -12.32 -22.55
N LYS A 490 -27.35 -12.19 -22.62
CA LYS A 490 -28.01 -11.04 -23.24
C LYS A 490 -27.82 -9.85 -22.29
N ILE A 491 -27.13 -8.81 -22.76
CA ILE A 491 -27.09 -7.52 -22.04
C ILE A 491 -28.54 -7.02 -21.96
N SER A 492 -29.16 -7.15 -20.78
CA SER A 492 -30.43 -6.51 -20.49
C SER A 492 -30.15 -5.03 -20.28
N VAL A 493 -30.21 -4.23 -21.34
CA VAL A 493 -30.23 -2.77 -21.21
C VAL A 493 -31.40 -2.42 -20.29
N PRO A 494 -31.20 -1.64 -19.20
CA PRO A 494 -32.29 -1.26 -18.33
C PRO A 494 -33.37 -0.53 -19.15
N ASP A 495 -34.61 -1.03 -19.11
CA ASP A 495 -35.70 -0.46 -19.89
C ASP A 495 -35.98 0.98 -19.40
N ALA A 496 -35.53 1.96 -20.19
CA ALA A 496 -35.70 3.37 -19.87
C ALA A 496 -37.17 3.73 -19.65
N ARG A 497 -38.12 3.16 -20.41
CA ARG A 497 -39.55 3.45 -20.25
C ARG A 497 -40.03 3.02 -18.86
N LYS A 498 -39.62 1.83 -18.40
CA LYS A 498 -39.92 1.32 -17.06
C LYS A 498 -39.37 2.23 -15.96
N ILE A 499 -38.11 2.64 -16.09
CA ILE A 499 -37.42 3.45 -15.07
C ILE A 499 -38.07 4.84 -14.94
N HIS A 500 -38.31 5.51 -16.06
CA HIS A 500 -38.83 6.88 -16.05
C HIS A 500 -40.30 6.92 -15.59
N LEU A 501 -41.13 5.94 -15.99
CA LEU A 501 -42.51 5.83 -15.51
C LEU A 501 -42.57 5.48 -14.01
N ALA A 502 -41.68 4.63 -13.51
CA ALA A 502 -41.58 4.31 -12.09
C ALA A 502 -41.17 5.54 -11.26
N ARG A 503 -40.18 6.32 -11.74
CA ARG A 503 -39.74 7.57 -11.11
C ARG A 503 -40.87 8.61 -11.08
N ALA A 504 -41.57 8.80 -12.19
CA ALA A 504 -42.69 9.75 -12.25
C ALA A 504 -43.86 9.34 -11.32
N LYS A 505 -44.13 8.03 -11.20
CA LYS A 505 -45.12 7.51 -10.24
C LYS A 505 -44.73 7.81 -8.79
N PHE A 506 -43.45 7.66 -8.46
CA PHE A 506 -42.91 7.99 -7.15
C PHE A 506 -42.98 9.49 -6.85
N GLU A 507 -42.56 10.34 -7.78
CA GLU A 507 -42.57 11.80 -7.62
C GLU A 507 -43.99 12.35 -7.40
N ALA A 508 -44.97 11.84 -8.14
CA ALA A 508 -46.38 12.21 -7.99
C ALA A 508 -46.96 11.88 -6.59
N GLN A 509 -46.41 10.86 -5.92
CA GLN A 509 -46.85 10.41 -4.58
C GLN A 509 -45.99 10.96 -3.42
N LYS A 510 -44.85 11.58 -3.73
CA LYS A 510 -43.90 12.19 -2.77
C LYS A 510 -44.47 13.30 -1.85
N PRO A 511 -45.51 14.09 -2.22
CA PRO A 511 -45.99 15.20 -1.36
C PRO A 511 -46.40 14.77 0.06
N LYS A 512 -45.94 15.51 1.08
CA LYS A 512 -46.20 15.20 2.50
C LYS A 512 -47.68 15.20 2.88
N LYS A 513 -48.48 16.11 2.32
CA LYS A 513 -49.92 16.23 2.59
C LYS A 513 -50.72 15.25 1.72
N LYS A 514 -51.54 14.38 2.33
CA LYS A 514 -52.36 13.38 1.64
C LYS A 514 -53.25 13.98 0.51
N LYS A 515 -53.72 15.21 0.68
CA LYS A 515 -54.53 15.94 -0.32
C LYS A 515 -53.77 16.34 -1.60
N ASP A 516 -52.44 16.38 -1.55
CA ASP A 516 -51.57 16.85 -2.63
C ASP A 516 -50.88 15.68 -3.36
N ARG A 517 -51.03 14.45 -2.87
CA ARG A 517 -50.59 13.24 -3.57
C ARG A 517 -51.51 12.97 -4.75
N ARG A 518 -50.93 12.63 -5.89
CA ARG A 518 -51.65 12.26 -7.11
C ARG A 518 -51.10 10.94 -7.61
N ASP A 519 -51.95 10.09 -8.18
CA ASP A 519 -51.50 8.86 -8.81
C ASP A 519 -51.28 9.12 -10.30
N LEU A 520 -50.07 8.87 -10.78
CA LEU A 520 -49.75 8.96 -12.20
C LEU A 520 -50.63 8.02 -13.04
N GLY A 521 -51.01 6.87 -12.49
CA GLY A 521 -51.88 5.90 -13.18
C GLY A 521 -53.28 6.45 -13.46
N HIS A 522 -53.86 7.26 -12.56
CA HIS A 522 -55.14 7.90 -12.81
C HIS A 522 -55.08 8.92 -13.96
N PHE A 523 -53.96 9.64 -14.08
CA PHE A 523 -53.72 10.56 -15.18
C PHE A 523 -53.58 9.81 -16.51
N ILE A 524 -52.76 8.77 -16.55
CA ILE A 524 -52.53 7.95 -17.75
C ILE A 524 -53.83 7.27 -18.21
N LEU A 525 -54.66 6.79 -17.28
CA LEU A 525 -55.96 6.19 -17.61
C LEU A 525 -56.96 7.19 -18.19
N LYS A 526 -56.87 8.48 -17.80
CA LYS A 526 -57.71 9.57 -18.31
C LYS A 526 -57.29 10.04 -19.72
N LEU A 527 -56.10 9.68 -20.18
CA LEU A 527 -55.67 9.97 -21.55
C LEU A 527 -56.55 9.20 -22.56
N GLY A 528 -56.90 9.89 -23.64
CA GLY A 528 -57.57 9.29 -24.80
C GLY A 528 -56.60 8.47 -25.65
N GLU A 529 -57.08 7.99 -26.80
CA GLU A 529 -56.30 7.13 -27.71
C GLU A 529 -55.59 7.91 -28.83
N ASN A 530 -55.97 9.17 -29.04
CA ASN A 530 -55.39 10.00 -30.10
C ASN A 530 -54.06 10.66 -29.66
N PRO A 531 -53.02 10.70 -30.52
CA PRO A 531 -51.76 11.36 -30.22
C PRO A 531 -51.91 12.81 -29.77
N VAL A 532 -51.13 13.22 -28.78
CA VAL A 532 -51.23 14.55 -28.15
C VAL A 532 -49.97 15.37 -28.44
N LEU A 533 -50.14 16.63 -28.81
CA LEU A 533 -49.01 17.55 -29.01
C LEU A 533 -48.22 17.73 -27.70
N LYS A 534 -46.88 17.69 -27.73
CA LYS A 534 -46.03 17.78 -26.52
C LYS A 534 -46.36 18.97 -25.61
N THR A 535 -46.63 20.15 -26.20
CA THR A 535 -47.02 21.35 -25.44
C THR A 535 -48.39 21.22 -24.78
N LYS A 536 -49.32 20.48 -25.38
CA LYS A 536 -50.63 20.18 -24.80
C LYS A 536 -50.51 19.12 -23.70
N PHE A 537 -49.61 18.14 -23.86
CA PHE A 537 -49.35 17.10 -22.85
C PHE A 537 -48.80 17.69 -21.55
N ILE A 538 -47.86 18.65 -21.63
CA ILE A 538 -47.34 19.37 -20.45
C ILE A 538 -48.49 20.10 -19.72
N LYS A 539 -49.35 20.83 -20.46
CA LYS A 539 -50.51 21.51 -19.87
C LYS A 539 -51.46 20.54 -19.16
N MET A 540 -51.70 19.35 -19.73
CA MET A 540 -52.55 18.35 -19.10
C MET A 540 -51.98 17.83 -17.76
N ILE A 541 -50.66 17.76 -17.61
CA ILE A 541 -50.00 17.40 -16.34
C ILE A 541 -50.15 18.54 -15.31
N GLU A 542 -50.01 19.78 -15.75
CA GLU A 542 -50.21 20.99 -14.92
C GLU A 542 -51.66 21.09 -14.42
N ASP A 543 -52.64 20.86 -15.30
CA ASP A 543 -54.07 20.89 -15.00
C ASP A 543 -54.46 19.85 -13.93
N GLU A 544 -53.85 18.67 -13.98
CA GLU A 544 -54.04 17.59 -13.00
C GLU A 544 -53.23 17.77 -11.71
N LYS A 545 -52.39 18.82 -11.65
CA LYS A 545 -51.54 19.18 -10.52
C LYS A 545 -50.60 18.04 -10.09
N LEU A 546 -50.10 17.28 -11.06
CA LEU A 546 -49.07 16.25 -10.85
C LEU A 546 -47.72 16.94 -10.56
N LYS A 547 -47.12 16.61 -9.42
CA LYS A 547 -45.83 17.18 -9.00
C LYS A 547 -44.69 16.27 -9.48
N VAL A 548 -44.37 16.35 -10.77
CA VAL A 548 -43.28 15.63 -11.44
C VAL A 548 -42.29 16.65 -11.99
N GLU A 549 -40.99 16.34 -11.96
CA GLU A 549 -39.95 17.22 -12.51
C GLU A 549 -40.16 17.48 -14.02
N PRO A 550 -40.06 18.75 -14.49
CA PRO A 550 -40.30 19.08 -15.91
C PRO A 550 -39.37 18.34 -16.89
N GLU A 551 -38.12 18.11 -16.49
CA GLU A 551 -37.12 17.37 -17.30
C GLU A 551 -37.54 15.91 -17.48
N LEU A 552 -37.98 15.25 -16.40
CA LEU A 552 -38.48 13.88 -16.43
C LEU A 552 -39.73 13.74 -17.33
N VAL A 553 -40.62 14.75 -17.32
CA VAL A 553 -41.78 14.79 -18.23
C VAL A 553 -41.33 14.87 -19.69
N GLN A 554 -40.32 15.67 -20.01
CA GLN A 554 -39.76 15.77 -21.36
C GLN A 554 -39.13 14.45 -21.82
N GLU A 555 -38.37 13.78 -20.94
CA GLU A 555 -37.79 12.47 -21.21
C GLU A 555 -38.87 11.42 -21.49
N ILE A 556 -39.91 11.36 -20.66
CA ILE A 556 -41.05 10.46 -20.87
C ILE A 556 -41.71 10.72 -22.22
N MET A 557 -41.96 11.98 -22.59
CA MET A 557 -42.53 12.31 -23.90
C MET A 557 -41.63 11.89 -25.08
N ASN A 558 -40.31 11.90 -24.90
CA ASN A 558 -39.36 11.48 -25.93
C ASN A 558 -39.26 9.95 -26.05
N LEU A 559 -39.58 9.22 -24.98
CA LEU A 559 -39.60 7.75 -24.96
C LEU A 559 -40.84 7.12 -25.63
N PHE A 560 -41.89 7.92 -25.88
CA PHE A 560 -43.14 7.53 -26.55
C PHE A 560 -43.47 8.47 -27.74
N PRO A 561 -42.65 8.48 -28.82
CA PRO A 561 -42.90 9.32 -29.98
C PRO A 561 -44.01 8.76 -30.87
N ASP A 562 -44.86 9.64 -31.40
CA ASP A 562 -45.75 9.31 -32.53
C ASP A 562 -45.02 9.52 -33.88
N THR A 563 -45.62 9.05 -34.98
CA THR A 563 -45.19 9.26 -36.38
C THR A 563 -44.77 10.70 -36.68
N LYS A 564 -45.39 11.68 -36.03
CA LYS A 564 -44.95 13.08 -36.03
C LYS A 564 -44.19 13.41 -34.74
N ARG A 565 -42.90 13.79 -34.86
CA ARG A 565 -41.98 14.08 -33.72
C ARG A 565 -42.50 15.08 -32.66
N ALA A 566 -43.45 15.93 -33.02
CA ALA A 566 -44.06 16.92 -32.12
C ALA A 566 -45.20 16.34 -31.25
N PHE A 567 -45.61 15.10 -31.51
CA PHE A 567 -46.72 14.41 -30.84
C PHE A 567 -46.20 13.23 -29.99
N VAL A 568 -46.92 12.97 -28.91
CA VAL A 568 -46.69 11.87 -27.97
C VAL A 568 -47.73 10.81 -28.25
N ASP A 569 -47.28 9.57 -28.42
CA ASP A 569 -48.16 8.40 -28.55
C ASP A 569 -48.67 8.00 -27.15
N VAL A 570 -49.79 8.61 -26.77
CA VAL A 570 -50.43 8.36 -25.48
C VAL A 570 -51.09 6.99 -25.41
N ALA A 571 -51.43 6.37 -26.55
CA ALA A 571 -52.00 5.03 -26.59
C ALA A 571 -50.91 3.98 -26.26
N ALA A 572 -49.76 4.07 -26.92
CA ALA A 572 -48.61 3.23 -26.62
C ALA A 572 -48.09 3.43 -25.18
N MET A 573 -48.11 4.67 -24.68
CA MET A 573 -47.76 4.97 -23.29
C MET A 573 -48.74 4.31 -22.31
N LYS A 574 -50.04 4.38 -22.58
CA LYS A 574 -51.10 3.79 -21.75
C LYS A 574 -51.02 2.27 -21.74
N GLU A 575 -50.87 1.65 -22.91
CA GLU A 575 -50.71 0.20 -23.04
C GLU A 575 -49.45 -0.28 -22.28
N TYR A 576 -48.31 0.38 -22.51
CA TYR A 576 -47.07 0.04 -21.82
C TYR A 576 -47.18 0.23 -20.30
N TYR A 577 -47.83 1.29 -19.82
CA TYR A 577 -48.05 1.52 -18.38
C TYR A 577 -48.94 0.45 -17.75
N LEU A 578 -50.01 0.02 -18.44
CA LEU A 578 -50.91 -1.02 -17.93
C LEU A 578 -50.25 -2.40 -17.90
N ASN A 579 -49.37 -2.69 -18.88
CA ASN A 579 -48.54 -3.89 -18.84
C ASN A 579 -47.56 -3.88 -17.65
N LEU A 580 -47.10 -2.69 -17.23
CA LEU A 580 -46.18 -2.52 -16.11
C LEU A 580 -46.89 -2.53 -14.74
N TYR A 581 -48.14 -2.05 -14.69
CA TYR A 581 -48.96 -1.89 -13.48
C TYR A 581 -50.43 -2.33 -13.73
N PRO A 582 -50.70 -3.64 -13.81
CA PRO A 582 -52.03 -4.16 -14.15
C PRO A 582 -53.11 -3.83 -13.13
N ASP A 583 -52.75 -3.62 -11.86
CA ASP A 583 -53.70 -3.33 -10.76
C ASP A 583 -54.15 -1.86 -10.68
N THR A 584 -53.82 -1.03 -11.67
CA THR A 584 -54.17 0.40 -11.65
C THR A 584 -55.69 0.58 -11.84
N LYS A 585 -56.42 0.98 -10.78
CA LYS A 585 -57.88 1.17 -10.81
C LYS A 585 -58.27 2.62 -11.12
N PRO A 586 -59.42 2.88 -11.78
CA PRO A 586 -59.99 4.22 -11.91
C PRO A 586 -60.39 4.83 -10.55
N PRO A 587 -60.38 6.16 -10.38
CA PRO A 587 -60.74 6.80 -9.12
C PRO A 587 -62.23 6.60 -8.78
N GLU A 588 -62.53 6.14 -7.57
CA GLU A 588 -63.91 5.97 -7.07
C GLU A 588 -64.64 7.33 -6.97
N PRO A 589 -65.93 7.41 -7.37
CA PRO A 589 -66.70 8.64 -7.28
C PRO A 589 -66.92 9.05 -5.82
N LYS A 590 -66.57 10.30 -5.47
CA LYS A 590 -66.72 10.82 -4.11
C LYS A 590 -68.20 11.04 -3.77
N GLU A 591 -68.72 10.32 -2.78
CA GLU A 591 -70.02 10.64 -2.16
C GLU A 591 -70.01 12.03 -1.51
N LYS A 592 -71.01 12.85 -1.84
CA LYS A 592 -71.18 14.19 -1.27
C LYS A 592 -71.70 14.08 0.17
N LYS A 593 -70.84 14.30 1.18
CA LYS A 593 -71.31 14.48 2.57
C LYS A 593 -71.98 15.85 2.74
N GLU A 594 -73.26 15.85 3.09
CA GLU A 594 -74.04 17.04 3.46
C GLU A 594 -73.42 17.77 4.67
N LYS A 595 -73.38 19.12 4.58
CA LYS A 595 -72.89 20.00 5.65
C LYS A 595 -73.95 20.14 6.74
N LYS A 596 -73.77 19.50 7.90
CA LYS A 596 -74.50 19.90 9.13
C LYS A 596 -73.95 21.23 9.68
N LYS A 597 -74.86 22.18 9.92
CA LYS A 597 -74.61 23.52 10.48
C LYS A 597 -74.16 23.44 11.95
N LYS A 598 -73.32 24.41 12.35
CA LYS A 598 -72.70 24.63 13.66
C LYS A 598 -73.69 24.68 14.83
N GLY A 599 -73.31 24.06 15.96
CA GLY A 599 -73.77 24.42 17.31
C GLY A 599 -72.56 24.66 18.22
N LYS A 600 -72.50 25.83 18.86
CA LYS A 600 -71.52 26.19 19.90
C LYS A 600 -71.98 25.66 21.25
N GLY A 601 -71.10 25.01 22.03
CA GLY A 601 -71.35 24.71 23.44
C GLY A 601 -70.20 23.94 24.12
N LYS A 602 -69.57 24.60 25.10
CA LYS A 602 -68.81 24.18 26.31
C LYS A 602 -68.68 22.66 26.59
N LYS A 603 -67.67 22.09 27.25
CA LYS A 603 -66.66 22.55 28.24
C LYS A 603 -65.64 21.41 28.42
N GLY A 604 -64.48 21.71 29.01
CA GLY A 604 -63.36 20.79 29.22
C GLY A 604 -63.67 19.52 30.03
N GLU A 605 -62.97 18.44 29.68
CA GLU A 605 -62.55 17.35 30.58
C GLU A 605 -61.54 16.36 29.98
N GLU A 606 -61.11 16.49 28.72
CA GLU A 606 -60.19 15.50 28.09
C GLU A 606 -58.69 15.84 28.22
N ASP A 607 -58.32 17.07 28.61
CA ASP A 607 -56.91 17.50 28.71
C ASP A 607 -56.20 17.06 30.01
N LYS A 608 -56.84 16.26 30.87
CA LYS A 608 -56.26 15.74 32.13
C LYS A 608 -55.72 14.32 32.04
N CYS A 609 -56.04 13.54 31.01
CA CYS A 609 -55.55 12.16 30.87
C CYS A 609 -54.20 12.06 30.14
N TYR A 610 -53.86 13.01 29.27
CA TYR A 610 -52.60 12.96 28.50
C TYR A 610 -51.36 13.44 29.27
N MET A 611 -51.51 14.27 30.31
CA MET A 611 -50.36 14.71 31.12
C MET A 611 -49.91 13.70 32.18
N ILE A 612 -50.77 12.75 32.59
CA ILE A 612 -50.41 11.73 33.59
C ILE A 612 -49.71 10.52 32.93
N SER A 613 -49.99 10.23 31.66
CA SER A 613 -49.31 9.17 30.88
C SER A 613 -47.88 9.51 30.49
N ASP A 614 -47.59 10.80 30.22
CA ASP A 614 -46.23 11.24 29.82
C ASP A 614 -45.29 11.39 31.03
N MET A 615 -45.84 11.60 32.24
CA MET A 615 -45.07 11.66 33.49
C MET A 615 -44.64 10.27 33.98
N MET A 616 -45.48 9.23 33.81
CA MET A 616 -45.15 7.85 34.20
C MET A 616 -44.10 7.20 33.28
N THR A 617 -44.07 7.58 32.01
CA THR A 617 -43.12 7.04 31.02
C THR A 617 -41.68 7.55 31.23
N ARG A 618 -41.50 8.66 31.97
CA ARG A 618 -40.18 9.26 32.26
C ARG A 618 -39.53 8.81 33.58
N LEU A 619 -40.25 8.08 34.45
CA LEU A 619 -39.78 7.71 35.79
C LEU A 619 -39.28 6.26 35.94
N VAL A 620 -39.46 5.39 34.94
CA VAL A 620 -38.95 4.01 34.99
C VAL A 620 -38.20 3.73 33.69
N GLY A 621 -36.94 4.17 33.64
CA GLY A 621 -36.03 3.93 32.53
C GLY A 621 -35.70 2.45 32.38
N LEU A 622 -36.46 1.74 31.55
CA LEU A 622 -36.11 0.41 31.07
C LEU A 622 -36.37 0.30 29.57
N ARG A 623 -35.29 0.09 28.82
CA ARG A 623 -35.31 -0.37 27.42
C ARG A 623 -36.00 -1.72 27.37
N THR A 624 -36.87 -1.92 26.38
CA THR A 624 -37.25 -3.26 25.94
C THR A 624 -37.26 -3.30 24.42
N GLU A 625 -36.16 -3.83 23.87
CA GLU A 625 -36.23 -4.64 22.68
C GLU A 625 -37.06 -5.91 22.99
N GLN A 626 -37.72 -6.44 21.96
CA GLN A 626 -38.44 -7.72 21.91
C GLN A 626 -39.83 -7.76 22.59
N TRP A 627 -40.90 -7.68 21.78
CA TRP A 627 -41.71 -8.89 21.53
C TRP A 627 -42.69 -8.77 20.34
N PRO A 628 -43.03 -9.90 19.69
CA PRO A 628 -43.79 -9.97 18.43
C PRO A 628 -45.27 -10.27 18.69
N TRP A 629 -46.22 -9.56 18.08
CA TRP A 629 -47.62 -10.00 18.04
C TRP A 629 -48.30 -9.68 16.71
N ASP A 630 -48.78 -10.76 16.08
CA ASP A 630 -49.56 -10.82 14.86
C ASP A 630 -50.95 -10.18 15.01
N ALA A 631 -51.36 -9.48 13.95
CA ALA A 631 -52.53 -8.60 13.88
C ALA A 631 -53.85 -9.31 13.52
N GLN A 632 -54.11 -10.52 14.04
CA GLN A 632 -55.35 -11.26 13.72
C GLN A 632 -56.22 -11.69 14.91
N SER A 633 -55.84 -11.38 16.16
CA SER A 633 -56.58 -11.85 17.34
C SER A 633 -57.39 -10.77 18.08
N THR A 634 -57.37 -9.51 17.63
CA THR A 634 -58.07 -8.39 18.31
C THR A 634 -59.37 -7.95 17.61
N ALA A 635 -59.79 -8.65 16.56
CA ALA A 635 -61.04 -8.36 15.85
C ALA A 635 -62.28 -9.04 16.46
N GLN A 636 -62.16 -9.81 17.55
CA GLN A 636 -63.24 -10.64 18.07
C GLN A 636 -63.69 -10.33 19.52
N VAL A 637 -63.17 -9.26 20.15
CA VAL A 637 -63.56 -8.87 21.52
C VAL A 637 -64.29 -7.52 21.59
N CYS A 638 -64.36 -6.76 20.50
CA CYS A 638 -65.09 -5.47 20.47
C CYS A 638 -66.52 -5.56 19.90
N GLU A 639 -67.06 -6.76 19.67
CA GLU A 639 -68.45 -6.96 19.22
C GLU A 639 -69.43 -7.38 20.34
N GLU A 640 -68.97 -7.60 21.57
CA GLU A 640 -69.85 -8.02 22.69
C GLU A 640 -70.21 -6.93 23.72
N GLU A 641 -69.58 -5.74 23.70
CA GLU A 641 -69.92 -4.65 24.64
C GLU A 641 -70.86 -3.55 24.09
N LYS A 642 -71.55 -3.82 22.97
CA LYS A 642 -72.65 -2.97 22.47
C LYS A 642 -74.05 -3.46 22.87
N ARG A 643 -74.18 -4.45 23.75
CA ARG A 643 -75.47 -5.02 24.17
C ARG A 643 -75.57 -5.36 25.67
N SER A 644 -75.26 -4.42 26.56
CA SER A 644 -75.79 -4.30 27.93
C SER A 644 -75.15 -3.06 28.57
N ASN A 645 -75.74 -2.16 29.35
CA ASN A 645 -77.07 -2.00 29.91
C ASN A 645 -77.35 -0.51 30.11
N GLN A 646 -78.59 -0.10 29.83
CA GLN A 646 -79.24 1.08 30.38
C GLN A 646 -79.57 0.87 31.87
N CYS A 647 -79.62 1.97 32.63
CA CYS A 647 -80.27 2.17 33.96
C CYS A 647 -79.58 1.45 35.14
N THR A 648 -79.28 2.04 36.30
CA THR A 648 -80.01 2.96 37.22
C THR A 648 -78.97 3.67 38.13
N GLY A 649 -79.15 4.82 38.78
CA GLY A 649 -80.29 5.70 39.04
C GLY A 649 -79.81 6.88 39.93
N GLY A 650 -80.54 8.00 39.84
CA GLY A 650 -80.29 9.28 40.52
C GLY A 650 -81.07 10.38 39.82
#